data_AF-A0A956EZ60-F1
#
_entry.id   AF-A0A956EZ60-F1
#
_cell.length_a   1.000
_cell.length_b   1.000
_cell.length_c   1.000
_cell.angle_alpha   90.00
_cell.angle_beta   90.00
_cell.angle_gamma   90.00
#
_symmetry.space_group_name_H-M   'P 1'
#
loop_
_entity.id
_entity.type
_entity.pdbx_description
1 polymer ?
#
loop_
_entity_poly.entity_id
_entity_poly.type
_entity_poly.pdbx_seq_one_letter_code
_entity_poly.pdbx_strand_id
1 'polypeptide(L)'
;MSEKQGIDWLRAYVAKEDRAWDAFDKQEEYTYDRPDRMLAERARRGKGWSKTLKANGHLLPQLLPELSPERFIHWISYADPRHLGAALTTLDEPQRRTFSKVVDKALRDGFSRKHVALAAHALCGFGSVKRADLWDISQELTEALYQVLSTRKPEWLQKWVSHTLEGDEPQFGVVHRLVEAGLCPKPTTESYYAALIQSDAGRLGEAGTLYGLLRDDPTLVDDALKAFELDPAGGVLFDPYDWQGDGRADLDTWMGALTRLMQERHLDRERLLSAALGTLRARIQLRGTAFYVKLLEQCSLTPEETQAHEADFIDLLAHPVSSVVKHALSILSARIKSGHGDESYVRGLPSVFEAEAKGNALSAIRLLHALGKKQLNLRPSIAIAAAHGLQHASADVQEKALDLVEAFRGSAPEPLETLRQYADLVAATNRARLAALLGEVEGATTPKDNSELSPLLTEARSLPRDLSEFVQLPRLIAACEAGSPPAAFQPSSRAPRLSDDSIVQPIASFDELVDCLLAALEEREDAMLIERCLDGISRFAHERPPDIGVRTSALLQAASTLESFSALVVELANLIIAWLNRQPKPRARASVEDWFRTFFAVRTTEIAQRAKDCIPAVTLSLPTHSQGWIAASVLVERLRATHQAGVKFQQADFVQALLRLAPDGRAAALQAAQDLPGEMGQALRYALGGELHAVGPHPHFWAAAARARYVAAEAPELRQTPAAIGPYAAESVSYEWRVKKLEVRWASKDEHRFKLEMKPEPTVQPGSEYFPATMTLKDALRAHDLIEALPLDARLHAMAWPSLPDAAFWRGAHAITDRLFRPASTLTPTAPYLEPLFDPDVAFNEPARVCLVLALVAQDADARTTGADVLSTLMEDGRSDGTEAAETLVRMHRAGTTIRLGRLTESLNRVYVAGPAQHYACSRFLEAVLMGLGAPLPKDAHHVVELLAELNTGLRRPCPTALRSVLESIKGSGKAAKAAKRILTQAGEPGLPADVAAVLLRSRIERVR
;
A
#
# COMPACT_ATOMS: atom_id res chain seq x y z
N MET A 1 22.27 22.22 -47.47
CA MET A 1 21.67 23.57 -47.64
C MET A 1 22.56 24.57 -46.94
N SER A 2 22.76 25.77 -47.49
CA SER A 2 23.35 26.86 -46.72
C SER A 2 22.40 27.28 -45.59
N GLU A 3 22.90 27.92 -44.53
CA GLU A 3 22.09 28.40 -43.40
C GLU A 3 20.91 29.26 -43.88
N LYS A 4 21.17 30.16 -44.84
CA LYS A 4 20.16 30.98 -45.52
C LYS A 4 19.07 30.14 -46.22
N GLN A 5 19.45 29.09 -46.95
CA GLN A 5 18.48 28.18 -47.58
C GLN A 5 17.65 27.41 -46.53
N GLY A 6 18.26 27.06 -45.39
CA GLY A 6 17.59 26.46 -44.22
C GLY A 6 16.50 27.34 -43.64
N ILE A 7 16.83 28.61 -43.40
CA ILE A 7 15.91 29.61 -42.84
C ILE A 7 14.75 29.87 -43.81
N ASP A 8 15.04 30.09 -45.09
CA ASP A 8 14.00 30.39 -46.08
C ASP A 8 13.04 29.21 -46.28
N TRP A 9 13.56 27.97 -46.24
CA TRP A 9 12.75 26.76 -46.27
C TRP A 9 11.87 26.62 -45.01
N LEU A 10 12.43 26.87 -43.82
CA LEU A 10 11.67 26.84 -42.56
C LEU A 10 10.58 27.91 -42.53
N ARG A 11 10.85 29.14 -42.96
CA ARG A 11 9.84 30.21 -43.08
C ARG A 11 8.69 29.81 -44.00
N ALA A 12 9.00 29.23 -45.16
CA ALA A 12 7.98 28.74 -46.09
C ALA A 12 7.17 27.58 -45.49
N TYR A 13 7.82 26.70 -44.72
CA TYR A 13 7.17 25.60 -44.02
C TYR A 13 6.25 26.11 -42.89
N VAL A 14 6.70 27.08 -42.09
CA VAL A 14 5.90 27.76 -41.05
C VAL A 14 4.65 28.38 -41.63
N ALA A 15 4.81 29.21 -42.67
CA ALA A 15 3.69 29.85 -43.33
C ALA A 15 2.71 28.86 -44.00
N LYS A 16 3.16 27.65 -44.34
CA LYS A 16 2.32 26.59 -44.90
C LYS A 16 1.52 25.88 -43.80
N GLU A 17 2.16 25.53 -42.69
CA GLU A 17 1.49 24.90 -41.54
C GLU A 17 0.48 25.85 -40.92
N ASP A 18 0.83 27.13 -40.75
CA ASP A 18 -0.09 28.16 -40.26
C ASP A 18 -1.36 28.26 -41.13
N ARG A 19 -1.21 28.31 -42.45
CA ARG A 19 -2.35 28.29 -43.38
C ARG A 19 -3.17 26.99 -43.30
N ALA A 20 -2.52 25.85 -43.07
CA ALA A 20 -3.20 24.56 -42.94
C ALA A 20 -3.97 24.42 -41.62
N TRP A 21 -3.51 25.09 -40.56
CA TRP A 21 -4.22 25.23 -39.30
C TRP A 21 -5.39 26.21 -39.42
N ASP A 22 -5.22 27.36 -40.08
CA ASP A 22 -6.31 28.32 -40.32
C ASP A 22 -7.44 27.69 -41.14
N ALA A 23 -7.11 26.83 -42.11
CA ALA A 23 -8.08 26.09 -42.89
C ALA A 23 -8.80 25.01 -42.08
N PHE A 24 -8.12 24.41 -41.10
CA PHE A 24 -8.68 23.40 -40.21
C PHE A 24 -9.65 24.03 -39.18
N ASP A 25 -9.25 25.12 -38.53
CA ASP A 25 -10.10 25.84 -37.55
C ASP A 25 -11.37 26.41 -38.21
N LYS A 26 -11.29 26.83 -39.48
CA LYS A 26 -12.46 27.29 -40.26
C LYS A 26 -13.44 26.20 -40.68
N GLN A 27 -13.02 24.92 -40.71
CA GLN A 27 -13.91 23.80 -41.06
C GLN A 27 -14.70 23.26 -39.87
N GLU A 28 -14.32 23.56 -38.63
CA GLU A 28 -14.83 22.89 -37.42
C GLU A 28 -15.72 23.75 -36.52
N GLU A 29 -16.19 24.92 -36.97
CA GLU A 29 -17.21 25.70 -36.24
C GLU A 29 -18.57 24.97 -36.07
N TYR A 30 -18.72 23.72 -36.57
CA TYR A 30 -20.01 23.01 -36.67
C TYR A 30 -20.11 21.55 -36.19
N THR A 31 -19.10 20.90 -35.59
CA THR A 31 -19.27 19.50 -35.11
C THR A 31 -18.55 19.19 -33.80
N TYR A 32 -19.32 19.07 -32.73
CA TYR A 32 -18.88 18.82 -31.34
C TYR A 32 -18.71 17.33 -30.96
N ASP A 33 -18.78 16.40 -31.92
CA ASP A 33 -19.23 15.02 -31.65
C ASP A 33 -18.15 13.90 -31.79
N ARG A 34 -16.87 14.20 -32.10
CA ARG A 34 -15.81 13.17 -32.28
C ARG A 34 -14.38 13.59 -31.86
N PRO A 35 -14.03 13.54 -30.56
CA PRO A 35 -12.70 13.94 -30.07
C PRO A 35 -11.52 13.03 -30.52
N ASP A 36 -11.79 11.78 -30.91
CA ASP A 36 -10.73 10.80 -31.22
C ASP A 36 -10.02 11.08 -32.55
N ARG A 37 -10.76 11.58 -33.55
CA ARG A 37 -10.19 12.02 -34.84
C ARG A 37 -9.32 13.27 -34.69
N MET A 38 -9.76 14.20 -33.84
CA MET A 38 -9.01 15.41 -33.50
C MET A 38 -7.64 15.06 -32.88
N LEU A 39 -7.61 14.14 -31.91
CA LEU A 39 -6.37 13.69 -31.26
C LEU A 39 -5.46 12.94 -32.24
N ALA A 40 -6.01 12.09 -33.10
CA ALA A 40 -5.23 11.34 -34.10
C ALA A 40 -4.57 12.26 -35.15
N GLU A 41 -5.29 13.25 -35.68
CA GLU A 41 -4.72 14.16 -36.69
C GLU A 41 -3.75 15.17 -36.08
N ARG A 42 -4.01 15.65 -34.85
CA ARG A 42 -3.05 16.44 -34.05
C ARG A 42 -1.76 15.66 -33.78
N ALA A 43 -1.87 14.37 -33.41
CA ALA A 43 -0.73 13.51 -33.19
C ALA A 43 0.05 13.21 -34.49
N ARG A 44 -0.65 13.01 -35.62
CA ARG A 44 -0.03 12.77 -36.93
C ARG A 44 0.77 13.98 -37.41
N ARG A 45 0.19 15.18 -37.35
CA ARG A 45 0.87 16.43 -37.72
C ARG A 45 2.02 16.77 -36.76
N GLY A 46 1.83 16.57 -35.45
CA GLY A 46 2.87 16.76 -34.43
C GLY A 46 4.11 15.86 -34.63
N LYS A 47 3.94 14.62 -35.11
CA LYS A 47 5.07 13.71 -35.43
C LYS A 47 5.92 14.19 -36.61
N GLY A 48 5.30 14.72 -37.67
CA GLY A 48 6.02 15.30 -38.82
C GLY A 48 6.78 16.56 -38.44
N TRP A 49 6.12 17.42 -37.65
CA TRP A 49 6.67 18.67 -37.14
C TRP A 49 7.89 18.46 -36.21
N SER A 50 7.79 17.53 -35.25
CA SER A 50 8.86 17.22 -34.30
C SER A 50 10.15 16.75 -34.98
N LYS A 51 10.05 15.97 -36.06
CA LYS A 51 11.23 15.48 -36.81
C LYS A 51 11.99 16.63 -37.49
N THR A 52 11.27 17.63 -38.00
CA THR A 52 11.84 18.79 -38.69
C THR A 52 12.51 19.77 -37.72
N LEU A 53 11.86 20.10 -36.59
CA LEU A 53 12.45 20.98 -35.58
C LEU A 53 13.67 20.36 -34.90
N LYS A 54 13.65 19.04 -34.61
CA LYS A 54 14.84 18.35 -34.08
C LYS A 54 16.04 18.43 -35.03
N ALA A 55 15.80 18.33 -36.34
CA ALA A 55 16.88 18.42 -37.34
C ALA A 55 17.42 19.84 -37.55
N ASN A 56 16.63 20.88 -37.24
CA ASN A 56 16.97 22.28 -37.54
C ASN A 56 16.94 23.19 -36.30
N GLY A 57 17.08 22.62 -35.10
CA GLY A 57 16.91 23.33 -33.83
C GLY A 57 17.74 24.60 -33.71
N HIS A 58 18.97 24.58 -34.21
CA HIS A 58 19.92 25.71 -34.20
C HIS A 58 19.41 26.99 -34.88
N LEU A 59 18.37 26.91 -35.74
CA LEU A 59 17.77 28.06 -36.42
C LEU A 59 16.62 28.71 -35.63
N LEU A 60 16.19 28.14 -34.50
CA LEU A 60 15.12 28.70 -33.66
C LEU A 60 15.33 30.17 -33.24
N PRO A 61 16.53 30.62 -32.83
CA PRO A 61 16.74 32.01 -32.41
C PRO A 61 16.42 33.04 -33.49
N GLN A 62 16.52 32.66 -34.77
CA GLN A 62 16.25 33.52 -35.92
C GLN A 62 14.77 33.50 -36.32
N LEU A 63 14.05 32.41 -35.99
CA LEU A 63 12.64 32.20 -36.35
C LEU A 63 11.66 32.63 -35.26
N LEU A 64 12.03 32.45 -33.98
CA LEU A 64 11.17 32.75 -32.83
C LEU A 64 10.62 34.19 -32.84
N PRO A 65 11.40 35.23 -33.22
CA PRO A 65 10.90 36.61 -33.38
C PRO A 65 9.77 36.78 -34.40
N GLU A 66 9.67 35.89 -35.39
CA GLU A 66 8.74 35.97 -36.53
C GLU A 66 7.47 35.14 -36.33
N LEU A 67 7.36 34.39 -35.22
CA LEU A 67 6.23 33.49 -34.98
C LEU A 67 4.96 34.25 -34.56
N SER A 68 3.81 33.73 -35.00
CA SER A 68 2.50 34.20 -34.57
C SER A 68 2.26 33.90 -33.07
N PRO A 69 1.82 34.89 -32.26
CA PRO A 69 1.50 34.68 -30.86
C PRO A 69 0.47 33.57 -30.63
N GLU A 70 -0.52 33.47 -31.51
CA GLU A 70 -1.65 32.53 -31.40
C GLU A 70 -1.19 31.07 -31.43
N ARG A 71 -0.05 30.80 -32.06
CA ARG A 71 0.46 29.44 -32.24
C ARG A 71 1.71 29.16 -31.42
N PHE A 72 2.29 30.17 -30.77
CA PHE A 72 3.57 30.08 -30.07
C PHE A 72 3.71 28.83 -29.17
N ILE A 73 2.66 28.50 -28.42
CA ILE A 73 2.62 27.32 -27.53
C ILE A 73 2.75 26.00 -28.30
N HIS A 74 2.10 25.90 -29.47
CA HIS A 74 2.23 24.74 -30.35
C HIS A 74 3.64 24.61 -30.91
N TRP A 75 4.24 25.74 -31.31
CA TRP A 75 5.59 25.81 -31.88
C TRP A 75 6.66 25.31 -30.91
N ILE A 76 6.68 25.86 -29.70
CA ILE A 76 7.70 25.54 -28.71
C ILE A 76 7.55 24.12 -28.14
N SER A 77 6.34 23.55 -28.17
CA SER A 77 6.03 22.23 -27.58
C SER A 77 6.80 21.04 -28.16
N TYR A 78 7.49 21.23 -29.30
CA TYR A 78 8.23 20.18 -30.00
C TYR A 78 9.70 20.56 -30.30
N ALA A 79 10.16 21.70 -29.80
CA ALA A 79 11.54 22.17 -30.00
C ALA A 79 12.55 21.37 -29.17
N ASP A 80 13.83 21.39 -29.53
CA ASP A 80 14.89 20.95 -28.61
C ASP A 80 15.05 22.01 -27.49
N PRO A 81 15.00 21.62 -26.21
CA PRO A 81 15.06 22.56 -25.09
C PRO A 81 16.27 23.51 -25.12
N ARG A 82 17.47 23.05 -25.52
CA ARG A 82 18.68 23.89 -25.55
C ARG A 82 18.54 25.05 -26.52
N HIS A 83 18.10 24.74 -27.73
CA HIS A 83 17.89 25.75 -28.76
C HIS A 83 16.72 26.68 -28.42
N LEU A 84 15.68 26.16 -27.77
CA LEU A 84 14.56 26.97 -27.28
C LEU A 84 15.01 27.94 -26.20
N GLY A 85 15.79 27.50 -25.21
CA GLY A 85 16.35 28.37 -24.17
C GLY A 85 17.18 29.51 -24.74
N ALA A 86 18.09 29.20 -25.67
CA ALA A 86 18.88 30.19 -26.39
C ALA A 86 18.02 31.16 -27.23
N ALA A 87 16.96 30.68 -27.88
CA ALA A 87 16.06 31.52 -28.65
C ALA A 87 15.20 32.44 -27.76
N LEU A 88 14.78 31.97 -26.59
CA LEU A 88 13.99 32.77 -25.65
C LEU A 88 14.79 33.93 -25.07
N THR A 89 16.11 33.79 -24.92
CA THR A 89 16.98 34.86 -24.41
C THR A 89 17.30 35.94 -25.45
N THR A 90 17.10 35.69 -26.75
CA THR A 90 17.31 36.68 -27.81
C THR A 90 16.11 37.60 -28.07
N LEU A 91 14.95 37.34 -27.45
CA LEU A 91 13.73 38.12 -27.65
C LEU A 91 13.83 39.54 -27.05
N ASP A 92 13.39 40.53 -27.81
CA ASP A 92 13.31 41.91 -27.35
C ASP A 92 12.14 42.15 -26.38
N GLU A 93 12.09 43.31 -25.74
CA GLU A 93 11.07 43.63 -24.73
C GLU A 93 9.62 43.60 -25.30
N PRO A 94 9.32 44.18 -26.48
CA PRO A 94 8.01 44.03 -27.13
C PRO A 94 7.58 42.58 -27.38
N GLN A 95 8.48 41.75 -27.91
CA GLN A 95 8.22 40.33 -28.18
C GLN A 95 7.95 39.56 -26.89
N ARG A 96 8.76 39.80 -25.85
CA ARG A 96 8.57 39.16 -24.53
C ARG A 96 7.22 39.51 -23.93
N ARG A 97 6.77 40.77 -24.01
CA ARG A 97 5.43 41.19 -23.57
C ARG A 97 4.30 40.54 -24.36
N THR A 98 4.53 40.25 -25.63
CA THR A 98 3.53 39.61 -26.49
C THR A 98 3.41 38.13 -26.16
N PHE A 99 4.53 37.39 -26.16
CA PHE A 99 4.52 35.95 -25.90
C PHE A 99 4.22 35.60 -24.44
N SER A 100 4.59 36.44 -23.47
CA SER A 100 4.24 36.22 -22.05
C SER A 100 2.73 36.14 -21.81
N LYS A 101 1.92 36.93 -22.53
CA LYS A 101 0.45 36.85 -22.44
C LYS A 101 -0.09 35.50 -22.91
N VAL A 102 0.51 34.95 -23.96
CA VAL A 102 0.13 33.65 -24.52
C VAL A 102 0.52 32.52 -23.56
N VAL A 103 1.74 32.58 -23.02
CA VAL A 103 2.24 31.60 -22.04
C VAL A 103 1.43 31.64 -20.74
N ASP A 104 1.16 32.83 -20.20
CA ASP A 104 0.38 32.97 -18.98
C ASP A 104 -1.09 32.53 -19.17
N LYS A 105 -1.68 32.78 -20.35
CA LYS A 105 -3.00 32.24 -20.68
C LYS A 105 -2.98 30.71 -20.73
N ALA A 106 -2.00 30.11 -21.42
CA ALA A 106 -1.89 28.66 -21.52
C ALA A 106 -1.76 27.99 -20.13
N LEU A 107 -0.97 28.58 -19.23
CA LEU A 107 -0.83 28.08 -17.86
C LEU A 107 -2.12 28.23 -17.04
N ARG A 108 -2.87 29.33 -17.21
CA ARG A 108 -4.19 29.51 -16.57
C ARG A 108 -5.24 28.52 -17.09
N ASP A 109 -5.14 28.13 -18.35
CA ASP A 109 -6.01 27.13 -18.98
C ASP A 109 -5.57 25.67 -18.63
N GLY A 110 -4.59 25.49 -17.73
CA GLY A 110 -4.11 24.18 -17.28
C GLY A 110 -3.15 23.49 -18.26
N PHE A 111 -2.63 24.20 -19.26
CA PHE A 111 -1.68 23.66 -20.23
C PHE A 111 -0.23 23.81 -19.72
N SER A 112 0.23 22.85 -18.92
CA SER A 112 1.61 22.77 -18.45
C SER A 112 2.38 21.66 -19.18
N ARG A 113 3.32 22.04 -20.06
CA ARG A 113 4.31 21.15 -20.68
C ARG A 113 5.71 21.70 -20.38
N LYS A 114 6.71 20.82 -20.30
CA LYS A 114 8.13 21.18 -20.05
C LYS A 114 8.64 22.40 -20.84
N HIS A 115 8.32 22.48 -22.13
CA HIS A 115 8.69 23.62 -23.01
C HIS A 115 7.94 24.93 -22.68
N VAL A 116 6.67 24.83 -22.30
CA VAL A 116 5.85 25.97 -21.88
C VAL A 116 6.35 26.50 -20.53
N ALA A 117 6.73 25.58 -19.64
CA ALA A 117 7.33 25.94 -18.37
C ALA A 117 8.68 26.66 -18.57
N LEU A 118 9.57 26.16 -19.43
CA LEU A 118 10.80 26.87 -19.80
C LEU A 118 10.52 28.28 -20.35
N ALA A 119 9.54 28.42 -21.24
CA ALA A 119 9.12 29.72 -21.75
C ALA A 119 8.55 30.64 -20.65
N ALA A 120 7.84 30.09 -19.67
CA ALA A 120 7.35 30.86 -18.51
C ALA A 120 8.51 31.46 -17.70
N HIS A 121 9.58 30.69 -17.47
CA HIS A 121 10.76 31.16 -16.76
C HIS A 121 11.52 32.26 -17.53
N ALA A 122 11.45 32.27 -18.87
CA ALA A 122 12.09 33.30 -19.69
C ALA A 122 11.26 34.60 -19.80
N LEU A 123 9.93 34.46 -19.85
CA LEU A 123 9.03 35.51 -20.34
C LEU A 123 8.09 36.08 -19.27
N CYS A 124 7.73 35.30 -18.24
CA CYS A 124 6.63 35.63 -17.33
C CYS A 124 7.13 36.10 -15.95
N GLY A 125 6.19 36.62 -15.15
CA GLY A 125 6.41 36.90 -13.74
C GLY A 125 6.25 35.66 -12.87
N PHE A 126 6.71 35.76 -11.61
CA PHE A 126 6.72 34.64 -10.67
C PHE A 126 5.37 33.94 -10.48
N GLY A 127 4.26 34.69 -10.48
CA GLY A 127 2.92 34.10 -10.33
C GLY A 127 2.53 33.12 -11.46
N SER A 128 3.04 33.32 -12.67
CA SER A 128 2.88 32.37 -13.78
C SER A 128 3.86 31.21 -13.64
N VAL A 129 5.11 31.50 -13.23
CA VAL A 129 6.15 30.48 -13.01
C VAL A 129 5.72 29.47 -11.95
N LYS A 130 5.02 29.88 -10.89
CA LYS A 130 4.44 28.96 -9.88
C LYS A 130 3.41 27.97 -10.45
N ARG A 131 2.77 28.29 -11.58
CA ARG A 131 1.82 27.41 -12.27
C ARG A 131 2.50 26.52 -13.30
N ALA A 132 3.79 26.72 -13.54
CA ALA A 132 4.55 26.02 -14.56
C ALA A 132 5.23 24.81 -13.92
N ASP A 133 4.73 23.64 -14.28
CA ASP A 133 5.24 22.36 -13.78
C ASP A 133 6.41 21.85 -14.64
N LEU A 134 7.51 21.48 -13.99
CA LEU A 134 8.74 20.99 -14.60
C LEU A 134 9.09 19.61 -14.03
N TRP A 135 8.41 18.58 -14.53
CA TRP A 135 8.65 17.19 -14.14
C TRP A 135 9.60 16.45 -15.11
N ASP A 136 10.34 15.45 -14.62
CA ASP A 136 11.26 14.54 -15.33
C ASP A 136 12.21 15.28 -16.30
N ILE A 137 13.14 16.04 -15.74
CA ILE A 137 13.94 16.98 -16.52
C ILE A 137 15.11 16.25 -17.17
N SER A 138 15.18 16.37 -18.50
CA SER A 138 16.34 15.93 -19.26
C SER A 138 17.49 16.93 -19.09
N GLN A 139 18.72 16.47 -19.24
CA GLN A 139 19.91 17.32 -19.14
C GLN A 139 19.82 18.58 -20.02
N GLU A 140 19.23 18.45 -21.21
CA GLU A 140 19.01 19.55 -22.16
C GLU A 140 18.10 20.65 -21.60
N LEU A 141 17.09 20.27 -20.82
CA LEU A 141 16.14 21.19 -20.22
C LEU A 141 16.72 21.87 -18.98
N THR A 142 17.53 21.17 -18.18
CA THR A 142 18.33 21.74 -17.08
C THR A 142 19.26 22.84 -17.61
N GLU A 143 19.99 22.56 -18.69
CA GLU A 143 20.91 23.52 -19.30
C GLU A 143 20.15 24.75 -19.82
N ALA A 144 19.04 24.53 -20.54
CA ALA A 144 18.23 25.61 -21.07
C ALA A 144 17.65 26.49 -19.96
N LEU A 145 17.19 25.89 -18.85
CA LEU A 145 16.64 26.62 -17.72
C LEU A 145 17.71 27.46 -17.01
N TYR A 146 18.89 26.87 -16.75
CA TYR A 146 20.03 27.60 -16.20
C TYR A 146 20.44 28.77 -17.11
N GLN A 147 20.54 28.55 -18.43
CA GLN A 147 20.87 29.59 -19.40
C GLN A 147 19.86 30.75 -19.36
N VAL A 148 18.56 30.43 -19.33
CA VAL A 148 17.49 31.43 -19.23
C VAL A 148 17.62 32.23 -17.95
N LEU A 149 17.73 31.58 -16.79
CA LEU A 149 17.76 32.27 -15.49
C LEU A 149 19.05 33.09 -15.31
N SER A 150 20.19 32.57 -15.74
CA SER A 150 21.49 33.26 -15.66
C SER A 150 21.61 34.46 -16.59
N THR A 151 20.97 34.40 -17.76
CA THR A 151 20.94 35.52 -18.72
C THR A 151 19.92 36.58 -18.30
N ARG A 152 18.72 36.16 -17.86
CA ARG A 152 17.61 37.06 -17.55
C ARG A 152 17.72 37.70 -16.18
N LYS A 153 18.34 37.02 -15.21
CA LYS A 153 18.49 37.45 -13.80
C LYS A 153 17.22 38.10 -13.24
N PRO A 154 16.08 37.38 -13.25
CA PRO A 154 14.81 37.97 -12.85
C PRO A 154 14.82 38.39 -11.37
N GLU A 155 14.15 39.48 -11.02
CA GLU A 155 14.06 39.96 -9.62
C GLU A 155 13.41 38.93 -8.68
N TRP A 156 12.63 38.00 -9.22
CA TRP A 156 11.98 36.92 -8.48
C TRP A 156 12.81 35.65 -8.34
N LEU A 157 14.07 35.62 -8.83
CA LEU A 157 14.92 34.43 -8.83
C LEU A 157 15.01 33.77 -7.44
N GLN A 158 15.22 34.55 -6.38
CA GLN A 158 15.30 34.01 -5.02
C GLN A 158 14.00 33.35 -4.56
N LYS A 159 12.85 33.93 -4.90
CA LYS A 159 11.54 33.36 -4.56
C LYS A 159 11.30 32.05 -5.30
N TRP A 160 11.79 31.95 -6.52
CA TRP A 160 11.75 30.72 -7.30
C TRP A 160 12.67 29.64 -6.72
N VAL A 161 13.88 29.98 -6.27
CA VAL A 161 14.78 29.04 -5.59
C VAL A 161 14.11 28.45 -4.34
N SER A 162 13.48 29.25 -3.49
CA SER A 162 12.75 28.71 -2.33
C SER A 162 11.59 27.81 -2.75
N HIS A 163 10.75 28.27 -3.69
CA HIS A 163 9.57 27.53 -4.13
C HIS A 163 9.91 26.19 -4.79
N THR A 164 10.97 26.15 -5.60
CA THR A 164 11.34 24.95 -6.34
C THR A 164 11.97 23.89 -5.44
N LEU A 165 12.64 24.28 -4.36
CA LEU A 165 13.19 23.33 -3.38
C LEU A 165 12.13 22.74 -2.45
N GLU A 166 10.98 23.40 -2.33
CA GLU A 166 9.85 22.94 -1.51
C GLU A 166 8.86 22.04 -2.28
N GLY A 167 9.01 21.91 -3.61
CA GLY A 167 8.10 21.10 -4.45
C GLY A 167 8.54 19.65 -4.61
N ASP A 168 7.63 18.81 -5.11
CA ASP A 168 7.83 17.36 -5.31
C ASP A 168 9.05 16.96 -6.14
N GLU A 169 9.38 17.73 -7.18
CA GLU A 169 10.53 17.48 -8.05
C GLU A 169 11.53 18.66 -8.00
N PRO A 170 12.40 18.70 -6.98
CA PRO A 170 13.20 19.86 -6.73
C PRO A 170 14.29 20.06 -7.78
N GLN A 171 14.46 21.31 -8.20
CA GLN A 171 15.38 21.71 -9.28
C GLN A 171 16.82 21.90 -8.81
N PHE A 172 17.31 20.97 -8.00
CA PHE A 172 18.58 21.12 -7.28
C PHE A 172 19.75 21.44 -8.21
N GLY A 173 19.90 20.72 -9.33
CA GLY A 173 21.01 20.94 -10.27
C GLY A 173 21.05 22.34 -10.88
N VAL A 174 19.89 22.99 -11.09
CA VAL A 174 19.85 24.38 -11.56
C VAL A 174 20.16 25.34 -10.42
N VAL A 175 19.59 25.10 -9.24
CA VAL A 175 19.83 25.92 -8.04
C VAL A 175 21.31 25.90 -7.65
N HIS A 176 21.95 24.73 -7.62
CA HIS A 176 23.36 24.58 -7.29
C HIS A 176 24.25 25.39 -8.25
N ARG A 177 24.03 25.30 -9.56
CA ARG A 177 24.76 26.13 -10.55
C ARG A 177 24.53 27.63 -10.40
N LEU A 178 23.32 28.06 -10.03
CA LEU A 178 23.03 29.47 -9.74
C LEU A 178 23.77 29.95 -8.49
N VAL A 179 23.91 29.10 -7.47
CA VAL A 179 24.69 29.38 -6.26
C VAL A 179 26.18 29.45 -6.59
N GLU A 180 26.73 28.48 -7.33
CA GLU A 180 28.14 28.49 -7.76
C GLU A 180 28.48 29.73 -8.61
N ALA A 181 27.58 30.14 -9.49
CA ALA A 181 27.75 31.33 -10.31
C ALA A 181 27.55 32.67 -9.54
N GLY A 182 27.25 32.61 -8.24
CA GLY A 182 27.01 33.79 -7.40
C GLY A 182 25.74 34.57 -7.78
N LEU A 183 24.78 33.93 -8.44
CA LEU A 183 23.53 34.55 -8.89
C LEU A 183 22.43 34.53 -7.82
N CYS A 184 22.54 33.66 -6.83
CA CYS A 184 21.69 33.64 -5.63
C CYS A 184 22.47 33.14 -4.40
N PRO A 185 22.09 33.57 -3.17
CA PRO A 185 22.66 33.03 -1.94
C PRO A 185 22.33 31.54 -1.76
N LYS A 186 23.27 30.78 -1.17
CA LYS A 186 23.08 29.37 -0.81
C LYS A 186 21.94 29.21 0.21
N PRO A 187 20.88 28.45 -0.10
CA PRO A 187 19.83 28.14 0.87
C PRO A 187 20.37 27.26 2.02
N THR A 188 19.81 27.43 3.22
CA THR A 188 20.15 26.63 4.41
C THR A 188 18.92 25.95 5.03
N THR A 189 17.87 25.78 4.25
CA THR A 189 16.62 25.15 4.68
C THR A 189 16.71 23.63 4.60
N GLU A 190 15.90 22.91 5.37
CA GLU A 190 15.84 21.44 5.30
C GLU A 190 15.51 20.95 3.89
N SER A 191 14.61 21.64 3.17
CA SER A 191 14.23 21.32 1.80
C SER A 191 15.40 21.38 0.81
N TYR A 192 16.40 22.24 1.05
CA TYR A 192 17.61 22.28 0.22
C TYR A 192 18.44 21.01 0.36
N TYR A 193 18.67 20.57 1.60
CA TYR A 193 19.41 19.34 1.88
C TYR A 193 18.65 18.11 1.41
N ALA A 194 17.32 18.10 1.57
CA ALA A 194 16.49 17.03 1.05
C ALA A 194 16.53 16.96 -0.48
N ALA A 195 16.42 18.10 -1.15
CA ALA A 195 16.50 18.23 -2.60
C ALA A 195 17.83 17.73 -3.16
N LEU A 196 18.97 17.96 -2.48
CA LEU A 196 20.26 17.42 -2.87
C LEU A 196 20.21 15.88 -2.99
N ILE A 197 19.65 15.21 -1.98
CA ILE A 197 19.60 13.74 -1.94
C ILE A 197 18.59 13.18 -2.95
N GLN A 198 17.41 13.80 -3.04
CA GLN A 198 16.32 13.40 -3.92
C GLN A 198 16.59 13.68 -5.40
N SER A 199 17.41 14.70 -5.69
CA SER A 199 17.85 14.92 -7.06
C SER A 199 18.71 13.74 -7.49
N ASP A 200 18.18 12.95 -8.42
CA ASP A 200 18.82 11.74 -8.93
C ASP A 200 20.29 12.03 -9.23
N ALA A 201 21.18 11.52 -8.39
CA ALA A 201 22.61 11.80 -8.41
C ALA A 201 23.32 11.44 -9.74
N GLY A 202 22.62 10.78 -10.67
CA GLY A 202 23.05 10.58 -12.06
C GLY A 202 22.64 11.66 -13.07
N ARG A 203 21.89 12.72 -12.66
CA ARG A 203 21.40 13.80 -13.55
C ARG A 203 22.00 15.18 -13.25
N LEU A 204 22.92 15.28 -12.29
CA LEU A 204 23.63 16.52 -11.97
C LEU A 204 24.80 16.74 -12.96
N GLY A 205 24.43 17.14 -14.18
CA GLY A 205 25.22 17.88 -15.20
C GLY A 205 26.69 17.53 -15.47
N GLU A 206 27.03 17.21 -16.73
CA GLU A 206 28.37 17.17 -17.39
C GLU A 206 29.56 16.44 -16.72
N ALA A 207 29.59 16.24 -15.40
CA ALA A 207 30.77 15.90 -14.60
C ALA A 207 30.98 14.40 -14.33
N GLY A 208 30.31 13.52 -15.09
CA GLY A 208 30.42 12.08 -14.85
C GLY A 208 29.69 11.66 -13.57
N THR A 209 30.39 10.98 -12.65
CA THR A 209 29.74 10.26 -11.54
C THR A 209 29.41 11.12 -10.32
N LEU A 210 28.44 10.74 -9.48
CA LEU A 210 28.15 11.43 -8.19
C LEU A 210 29.43 11.63 -7.34
N TYR A 211 30.27 10.60 -7.28
CA TYR A 211 31.60 10.68 -6.65
C TYR A 211 32.42 11.87 -7.15
N GLY A 212 32.44 12.10 -8.47
CA GLY A 212 33.18 13.18 -9.12
C GLY A 212 32.65 14.54 -8.69
N LEU A 213 31.33 14.71 -8.68
CA LEU A 213 30.68 15.94 -8.21
C LEU A 213 31.05 16.26 -6.76
N LEU A 214 30.91 15.30 -5.85
CA LEU A 214 31.22 15.50 -4.43
C LEU A 214 32.72 15.71 -4.16
N ARG A 215 33.60 15.12 -4.99
CA ARG A 215 35.05 15.34 -4.92
C ARG A 215 35.41 16.75 -5.36
N ASP A 216 34.78 17.23 -6.44
CA ASP A 216 35.08 18.51 -7.05
C ASP A 216 34.45 19.69 -6.28
N ASP A 217 33.31 19.46 -5.60
CA ASP A 217 32.68 20.40 -4.65
C ASP A 217 32.54 19.78 -3.24
N PRO A 218 33.55 19.93 -2.36
CA PRO A 218 33.50 19.43 -0.99
C PRO A 218 32.36 20.01 -0.14
N THR A 219 31.78 21.16 -0.50
CA THR A 219 30.69 21.75 0.27
C THR A 219 29.39 20.95 0.15
N LEU A 220 29.23 20.19 -0.93
CA LEU A 220 28.13 19.24 -1.10
C LEU A 220 28.25 18.02 -0.18
N VAL A 221 29.47 17.64 0.21
CA VAL A 221 29.68 16.60 1.23
C VAL A 221 29.18 17.07 2.58
N ASP A 222 29.44 18.34 2.93
CA ASP A 222 28.92 18.93 4.16
C ASP A 222 27.38 18.99 4.16
N ASP A 223 26.79 19.38 3.03
CA ASP A 223 25.34 19.43 2.85
C ASP A 223 24.70 18.03 2.90
N ALA A 224 25.34 17.02 2.30
CA ALA A 224 24.87 15.64 2.33
C ALA A 224 24.89 15.05 3.76
N LEU A 225 25.91 15.38 4.56
CA LEU A 225 25.95 14.96 5.96
C LEU A 225 24.90 15.66 6.82
N LYS A 226 24.55 16.93 6.53
CA LYS A 226 23.41 17.57 7.18
C LYS A 226 22.08 16.88 6.88
N ALA A 227 21.94 16.29 5.69
CA ALA A 227 20.76 15.52 5.34
C ALA A 227 20.57 14.27 6.21
N PHE A 228 21.62 13.79 6.89
CA PHE A 228 21.51 12.68 7.84
C PHE A 228 20.74 13.09 9.12
N GLU A 229 20.79 14.37 9.48
CA GLU A 229 20.14 14.91 10.68
C GLU A 229 18.65 15.21 10.48
N LEU A 230 18.15 15.10 9.25
CA LEU A 230 16.77 15.42 8.92
C LEU A 230 15.83 14.26 9.20
N ASP A 231 14.61 14.56 9.66
CA ASP A 231 13.51 13.60 9.68
C ASP A 231 12.47 14.01 8.62
N PRO A 232 12.51 13.41 7.42
CA PRO A 232 11.55 13.75 6.38
C PRO A 232 10.17 13.29 6.84
N ALA A 233 9.19 14.20 6.91
CA ALA A 233 7.81 13.91 7.31
C ALA A 233 7.22 12.73 6.50
N GLY A 234 7.32 11.52 7.06
CA GLY A 234 6.84 10.28 6.44
C GLY A 234 7.66 9.73 5.26
N GLY A 235 8.81 10.31 4.91
CA GLY A 235 9.61 9.94 3.73
C GLY A 235 10.80 9.01 4.01
N VAL A 236 11.48 8.59 2.94
CA VAL A 236 12.82 7.99 2.99
C VAL A 236 13.73 8.88 2.18
N LEU A 237 14.77 9.45 2.81
CA LEU A 237 15.65 10.39 2.13
C LEU A 237 16.74 9.68 1.33
N PHE A 238 17.43 8.72 1.96
CA PHE A 238 18.40 7.85 1.30
C PHE A 238 17.79 6.48 1.00
N ASP A 239 17.87 6.03 -0.25
CA ASP A 239 17.33 4.72 -0.65
C ASP A 239 18.01 3.56 0.12
N PRO A 240 17.25 2.76 0.90
CA PRO A 240 17.73 1.55 1.58
C PRO A 240 18.43 0.54 0.67
N TYR A 241 18.16 0.60 -0.62
CA TYR A 241 18.65 -0.29 -1.66
C TYR A 241 19.59 0.40 -2.66
N ASP A 242 20.09 1.59 -2.35
CA ASP A 242 21.07 2.32 -3.16
C ASP A 242 22.26 1.42 -3.57
N TRP A 243 22.70 0.54 -2.66
CA TRP A 243 23.76 -0.45 -2.88
C TRP A 243 23.41 -1.61 -3.85
N GLN A 244 22.14 -1.84 -4.17
CA GLN A 244 21.71 -2.91 -5.08
C GLN A 244 21.72 -2.49 -6.55
N GLY A 245 21.90 -1.20 -6.82
CA GLY A 245 21.97 -0.56 -8.13
C GLY A 245 20.66 -0.68 -8.93
N ASP A 246 20.14 0.45 -9.38
CA ASP A 246 19.20 0.54 -10.52
C ASP A 246 19.92 0.37 -11.88
N GLY A 247 21.25 0.24 -11.86
CA GLY A 247 22.11 0.22 -13.03
C GLY A 247 23.17 1.31 -13.09
N ARG A 248 23.15 2.23 -12.13
CA ARG A 248 24.24 3.16 -11.83
C ARG A 248 25.55 2.43 -11.53
N ALA A 249 26.68 2.95 -12.03
CA ALA A 249 27.99 2.47 -11.59
C ALA A 249 28.11 2.72 -10.07
N ASP A 250 28.87 1.91 -9.32
CA ASP A 250 29.00 2.05 -7.85
C ASP A 250 29.27 3.51 -7.39
N LEU A 251 30.03 4.26 -8.19
CA LEU A 251 30.38 5.68 -7.98
C LEU A 251 29.22 6.68 -8.18
N ASP A 252 28.07 6.25 -8.69
CA ASP A 252 26.85 7.05 -8.90
C ASP A 252 25.81 6.86 -7.77
N THR A 253 26.10 5.98 -6.82
CA THR A 253 25.28 5.76 -5.62
C THR A 253 25.80 6.64 -4.49
N TRP A 254 24.91 7.13 -3.61
CA TRP A 254 25.32 7.89 -2.43
C TRP A 254 26.23 7.05 -1.54
N MET A 255 25.92 5.77 -1.38
CA MET A 255 26.72 4.86 -0.58
C MET A 255 28.13 4.66 -1.14
N GLY A 256 28.24 4.38 -2.44
CA GLY A 256 29.52 4.17 -3.11
C GLY A 256 30.35 5.45 -3.18
N ALA A 257 29.72 6.60 -3.45
CA ALA A 257 30.39 7.90 -3.50
C ALA A 257 30.97 8.31 -2.13
N LEU A 258 30.18 8.26 -1.05
CA LEU A 258 30.65 8.59 0.30
C LEU A 258 31.74 7.64 0.78
N THR A 259 31.59 6.34 0.52
CA THR A 259 32.61 5.33 0.85
C THR A 259 33.91 5.58 0.10
N ARG A 260 33.83 5.95 -1.19
CA ARG A 260 35.01 6.25 -2.00
C ARG A 260 35.72 7.53 -1.55
N LEU A 261 34.97 8.60 -1.26
CA LEU A 261 35.54 9.85 -0.72
C LEU A 261 36.27 9.61 0.60
N MET A 262 35.70 8.78 1.48
CA MET A 262 36.35 8.38 2.73
C MET A 262 37.64 7.58 2.46
N GLN A 263 37.63 6.61 1.55
CA GLN A 263 38.82 5.82 1.19
C GLN A 263 39.94 6.67 0.60
N GLU A 264 39.61 7.66 -0.24
CA GLU A 264 40.56 8.59 -0.86
C GLU A 264 40.94 9.77 0.07
N ARG A 265 40.42 9.80 1.30
CA ARG A 265 40.66 10.85 2.32
C ARG A 265 40.16 12.26 1.93
N HIS A 266 39.17 12.34 1.05
CA HIS A 266 38.43 13.56 0.76
C HIS A 266 37.31 13.82 1.78
N LEU A 267 36.86 12.77 2.49
CA LEU A 267 35.94 12.86 3.62
C LEU A 267 36.59 12.25 4.87
N ASP A 268 36.62 13.01 5.96
CA ASP A 268 37.10 12.52 7.25
C ASP A 268 36.25 11.32 7.73
N ARG A 269 36.95 10.27 8.15
CA ARG A 269 36.34 8.99 8.47
C ARG A 269 35.53 9.04 9.76
N GLU A 270 36.06 9.68 10.80
CA GLU A 270 35.38 9.82 12.08
C GLU A 270 34.08 10.63 11.92
N ARG A 271 34.13 11.66 11.09
CA ARG A 271 32.96 12.49 10.77
C ARG A 271 31.84 11.70 10.09
N LEU A 272 32.16 10.84 9.13
CA LEU A 272 31.15 9.99 8.46
C LEU A 272 30.54 8.96 9.43
N LEU A 273 31.38 8.31 10.23
CA LEU A 273 30.94 7.31 11.21
C LEU A 273 30.05 7.93 12.28
N SER A 274 30.47 9.06 12.85
CA SER A 274 29.70 9.80 13.86
C SER A 274 28.34 10.26 13.33
N ALA A 275 28.27 10.76 12.09
CA ALA A 275 27.00 11.15 11.48
C ALA A 275 26.05 9.96 11.30
N ALA A 276 26.55 8.84 10.76
CA ALA A 276 25.74 7.64 10.54
C ALA A 276 25.24 7.02 11.87
N LEU A 277 26.11 6.91 12.88
CA LEU A 277 25.75 6.39 14.20
C LEU A 277 24.81 7.35 14.95
N GLY A 278 25.05 8.66 14.86
CA GLY A 278 24.19 9.69 15.45
C GLY A 278 22.75 9.61 14.91
N THR A 279 22.61 9.40 13.60
CA THR A 279 21.32 9.20 12.94
C THR A 279 20.58 7.97 13.49
N LEU A 280 21.26 6.82 13.53
CA LEU A 280 20.68 5.58 14.06
C LEU A 280 20.29 5.71 15.54
N ARG A 281 21.09 6.41 16.35
CA ARG A 281 20.82 6.65 17.77
C ARG A 281 19.66 7.60 18.00
N ALA A 282 19.57 8.67 17.23
CA ALA A 282 18.49 9.65 17.31
C ALA A 282 17.13 9.04 16.89
N ARG A 283 17.15 7.86 16.24
CA ARG A 283 15.96 7.16 15.74
C ARG A 283 15.17 8.00 14.74
N ILE A 284 15.86 8.92 14.08
CA ILE A 284 15.34 9.68 12.94
C ILE A 284 15.43 8.80 11.69
N GLN A 285 14.55 9.04 10.70
CA GLN A 285 14.51 8.25 9.47
C GLN A 285 14.41 6.73 9.69
N LEU A 286 13.54 6.25 10.60
CA LEU A 286 13.39 4.81 10.91
C LEU A 286 13.25 3.92 9.65
N ARG A 287 12.58 4.45 8.62
CA ARG A 287 12.37 3.79 7.31
C ARG A 287 13.64 3.71 6.44
N GLY A 288 14.61 4.61 6.64
CA GLY A 288 15.89 4.68 5.91
C GLY A 288 17.07 3.97 6.60
N THR A 289 16.88 3.42 7.80
CA THR A 289 17.95 2.83 8.65
C THR A 289 18.85 1.80 7.96
N ALA A 290 18.33 1.06 6.97
CA ALA A 290 19.11 0.08 6.22
C ALA A 290 20.24 0.69 5.39
N PHE A 291 20.09 1.93 4.89
CA PHE A 291 21.16 2.65 4.20
C PHE A 291 22.36 2.85 5.13
N TYR A 292 22.13 3.39 6.33
CA TYR A 292 23.18 3.68 7.30
C TYR A 292 23.90 2.44 7.82
N VAL A 293 23.16 1.36 8.09
CA VAL A 293 23.76 0.06 8.46
C VAL A 293 24.69 -0.44 7.36
N LYS A 294 24.27 -0.36 6.10
CA LYS A 294 25.07 -0.79 4.95
C LYS A 294 26.29 0.09 4.72
N LEU A 295 26.14 1.40 4.89
CA LEU A 295 27.25 2.35 4.85
C LEU A 295 28.32 1.99 5.90
N LEU A 296 27.93 1.75 7.16
CA LEU A 296 28.85 1.32 8.23
C LEU A 296 29.54 -0.02 7.90
N GLU A 297 28.83 -0.97 7.31
CA GLU A 297 29.42 -2.25 6.84
C GLU A 297 30.49 -2.01 5.77
N GLN A 298 30.24 -1.12 4.80
CA GLN A 298 31.20 -0.79 3.74
C GLN A 298 32.41 -0.01 4.26
N CYS A 299 32.23 0.82 5.29
CA CYS A 299 33.34 1.52 5.94
C CYS A 299 34.39 0.55 6.49
N SER A 300 34.06 -0.71 6.79
CA SER A 300 34.99 -1.70 7.36
C SER A 300 35.67 -1.17 8.62
N LEU A 301 34.88 -0.95 9.68
CA LEU A 301 35.31 -0.39 10.97
C LEU A 301 36.58 -1.07 11.52
N THR A 302 37.55 -0.26 11.96
CA THR A 302 38.77 -0.75 12.62
C THR A 302 38.49 -1.11 14.09
N PRO A 303 39.35 -1.92 14.74
CA PRO A 303 39.23 -2.21 16.17
C PRO A 303 39.21 -0.94 17.03
N GLU A 304 40.00 0.07 16.68
CA GLU A 304 40.11 1.35 17.38
C GLU A 304 38.81 2.17 17.24
N GLU A 305 38.25 2.25 16.03
CA GLU A 305 36.97 2.94 15.76
C GLU A 305 35.81 2.25 16.49
N THR A 306 35.82 0.91 16.48
CA THR A 306 34.80 0.14 17.20
C THR A 306 34.90 0.34 18.71
N GLN A 307 36.10 0.58 19.24
CA GLN A 307 36.30 0.93 20.64
C GLN A 307 35.84 2.36 20.94
N ALA A 308 36.11 3.32 20.06
CA ALA A 308 35.67 4.70 20.23
C ALA A 308 34.13 4.83 20.26
N HIS A 309 33.43 4.05 19.44
CA HIS A 309 31.97 4.03 19.32
C HIS A 309 31.30 2.87 20.09
N GLU A 310 31.97 2.29 21.08
CA GLU A 310 31.47 1.13 21.82
C GLU A 310 30.11 1.39 22.48
N ALA A 311 29.95 2.55 23.13
CA ALA A 311 28.70 2.95 23.75
C ALA A 311 27.56 3.09 22.72
N ASP A 312 27.86 3.62 21.53
CA ASP A 312 26.87 3.78 20.46
C ASP A 312 26.30 2.41 20.04
N PHE A 313 27.17 1.41 19.83
CA PHE A 313 26.71 0.07 19.46
C PHE A 313 25.92 -0.64 20.57
N ILE A 314 26.19 -0.34 21.84
CA ILE A 314 25.38 -0.86 22.95
C ILE A 314 24.00 -0.21 22.95
N ASP A 315 23.91 1.11 22.78
CA ASP A 315 22.64 1.84 22.69
C ASP A 315 21.75 1.34 21.53
N LEU A 316 22.38 0.97 20.40
CA LEU A 316 21.68 0.42 19.24
C LEU A 316 21.06 -0.98 19.47
N LEU A 317 21.36 -1.67 20.58
CA LEU A 317 20.70 -2.94 20.93
C LEU A 317 19.22 -2.76 21.30
N ALA A 318 18.82 -1.55 21.70
CA ALA A 318 17.43 -1.20 22.02
C ALA A 318 16.71 -0.54 20.83
N HIS A 319 17.30 -0.59 19.63
CA HIS A 319 16.71 0.02 18.44
C HIS A 319 15.50 -0.79 17.93
N PRO A 320 14.39 -0.15 17.52
CA PRO A 320 13.18 -0.86 17.08
C PRO A 320 13.36 -1.67 15.78
N VAL A 321 14.33 -1.30 14.95
CA VAL A 321 14.62 -1.99 13.68
C VAL A 321 15.61 -3.15 13.85
N SER A 322 15.17 -4.37 13.54
CA SER A 322 15.94 -5.63 13.76
C SER A 322 17.28 -5.71 13.01
N SER A 323 17.41 -5.10 11.84
CA SER A 323 18.68 -5.10 11.07
C SER A 323 19.77 -4.27 11.76
N VAL A 324 19.39 -3.16 12.41
CA VAL A 324 20.29 -2.31 13.19
C VAL A 324 20.81 -3.09 14.40
N VAL A 325 19.91 -3.73 15.16
CA VAL A 325 20.26 -4.59 16.30
C VAL A 325 21.19 -5.73 15.86
N LYS A 326 20.90 -6.36 14.71
CA LYS A 326 21.76 -7.42 14.15
C LYS A 326 23.18 -6.94 13.86
N HIS A 327 23.31 -5.74 13.28
CA HIS A 327 24.60 -5.14 12.98
C HIS A 327 25.38 -4.84 14.26
N ALA A 328 24.74 -4.19 15.25
CA ALA A 328 25.33 -3.94 16.56
C ALA A 328 25.81 -5.24 17.25
N LEU A 329 24.98 -6.29 17.28
CA LEU A 329 25.35 -7.59 17.83
C LEU A 329 26.56 -8.20 17.12
N SER A 330 26.69 -8.04 15.81
CA SER A 330 27.84 -8.53 15.04
C SER A 330 29.14 -7.84 15.45
N ILE A 331 29.08 -6.51 15.60
CA ILE A 331 30.20 -5.68 16.03
C ILE A 331 30.64 -6.03 17.46
N LEU A 332 29.70 -6.10 18.40
CA LEU A 332 29.96 -6.48 19.78
C LEU A 332 30.51 -7.92 19.88
N SER A 333 30.05 -8.84 19.01
CA SER A 333 30.60 -10.20 18.90
C SER A 333 32.07 -10.23 18.56
N ALA A 334 32.48 -9.42 17.57
CA ALA A 334 33.88 -9.33 17.16
C ALA A 334 34.76 -8.84 18.32
N ARG A 335 34.29 -7.85 19.09
CA ARG A 335 35.03 -7.34 20.25
C ARG A 335 35.15 -8.35 21.39
N ILE A 336 34.08 -9.09 21.72
CA ILE A 336 34.14 -10.18 22.69
C ILE A 336 35.16 -11.23 22.25
N LYS A 337 35.20 -11.59 20.96
CA LYS A 337 36.20 -12.54 20.43
C LYS A 337 37.63 -12.03 20.63
N SER A 338 37.87 -10.73 20.44
CA SER A 338 39.15 -10.07 20.68
C SER A 338 39.48 -9.83 22.17
N GLY A 339 38.61 -10.23 23.11
CA GLY A 339 38.89 -10.19 24.56
C GLY A 339 38.32 -8.99 25.31
N HIS A 340 37.51 -8.15 24.65
CA HIS A 340 36.86 -6.98 25.24
C HIS A 340 35.42 -7.28 25.68
N GLY A 341 34.74 -6.28 26.24
CA GLY A 341 33.39 -6.36 26.80
C GLY A 341 33.42 -6.29 28.32
N ASP A 342 32.46 -5.62 28.92
CA ASP A 342 32.38 -5.42 30.37
C ASP A 342 30.91 -5.54 30.85
N GLU A 343 30.59 -4.99 32.01
CA GLU A 343 29.23 -5.04 32.55
C GLU A 343 28.22 -4.26 31.68
N SER A 344 28.64 -3.26 30.91
CA SER A 344 27.74 -2.49 30.03
C SER A 344 27.08 -3.37 28.96
N TYR A 345 27.80 -4.39 28.47
CA TYR A 345 27.27 -5.38 27.54
C TYR A 345 26.16 -6.20 28.18
N VAL A 346 26.37 -6.63 29.43
CA VAL A 346 25.40 -7.43 30.19
C VAL A 346 24.13 -6.61 30.46
N ARG A 347 24.26 -5.30 30.68
CA ARG A 347 23.13 -4.39 30.88
C ARG A 347 22.36 -4.07 29.59
N GLY A 348 23.05 -3.98 28.44
CA GLY A 348 22.42 -3.65 27.16
C GLY A 348 21.75 -4.83 26.45
N LEU A 349 22.30 -6.04 26.56
CA LEU A 349 21.78 -7.22 25.83
C LEU A 349 20.33 -7.64 26.17
N PRO A 350 19.79 -7.44 27.39
CA PRO A 350 18.40 -7.77 27.70
C PRO A 350 17.35 -7.10 26.80
N SER A 351 17.58 -5.87 26.32
CA SER A 351 16.63 -5.16 25.45
C SER A 351 16.36 -5.89 24.14
N VAL A 352 17.30 -6.74 23.70
CA VAL A 352 17.15 -7.55 22.48
C VAL A 352 16.04 -8.60 22.62
N PHE A 353 15.72 -9.03 23.84
CA PHE A 353 14.68 -10.04 24.08
C PHE A 353 13.25 -9.49 24.00
N GLU A 354 13.09 -8.17 24.02
CA GLU A 354 11.78 -7.50 23.84
C GLU A 354 11.32 -7.55 22.38
N ALA A 355 12.27 -7.62 21.44
CA ALA A 355 11.97 -7.72 20.01
C ALA A 355 11.62 -9.16 19.59
N GLU A 356 10.71 -9.32 18.62
CA GLU A 356 10.25 -10.64 18.12
C GLU A 356 11.33 -11.42 17.32
N ALA A 357 12.47 -10.80 17.02
CA ALA A 357 13.48 -11.33 16.11
C ALA A 357 14.32 -12.46 16.74
N LYS A 358 13.85 -13.71 16.63
CA LYS A 358 14.52 -14.93 17.11
C LYS A 358 16.04 -14.97 16.87
N GLY A 359 16.49 -14.62 15.66
CA GLY A 359 17.90 -14.68 15.29
C GLY A 359 18.80 -13.73 16.09
N ASN A 360 18.28 -12.56 16.46
CA ASN A 360 18.98 -11.58 17.27
C ASN A 360 19.03 -12.03 18.72
N ALA A 361 17.92 -12.51 19.27
CA ALA A 361 17.84 -13.05 20.63
C ALA A 361 18.81 -14.23 20.85
N LEU A 362 18.86 -15.19 19.92
CA LEU A 362 19.86 -16.28 19.98
C LEU A 362 21.30 -15.78 19.85
N SER A 363 21.52 -14.68 19.13
CA SER A 363 22.84 -14.07 19.03
C SER A 363 23.22 -13.40 20.35
N ALA A 364 22.31 -12.67 20.99
CA ALA A 364 22.51 -12.09 22.32
C ALA A 364 22.86 -13.16 23.38
N ILE A 365 22.11 -14.27 23.45
CA ILE A 365 22.42 -15.39 24.35
C ILE A 365 23.82 -15.95 24.09
N ARG A 366 24.21 -16.11 22.82
CA ARG A 366 25.57 -16.57 22.47
C ARG A 366 26.64 -15.58 22.90
N LEU A 367 26.40 -14.27 22.81
CA LEU A 367 27.33 -13.24 23.28
C LEU A 367 27.48 -13.28 24.79
N LEU A 368 26.36 -13.32 25.53
CA LEU A 368 26.35 -13.48 26.98
C LEU A 368 27.13 -14.72 27.42
N HIS A 369 26.91 -15.86 26.75
CA HIS A 369 27.66 -17.09 27.02
C HIS A 369 29.16 -16.93 26.74
N ALA A 370 29.54 -16.33 25.61
CA ALA A 370 30.94 -16.09 25.27
C ALA A 370 31.64 -15.15 26.27
N LEU A 371 30.94 -14.11 26.75
CA LEU A 371 31.43 -13.18 27.76
C LEU A 371 31.66 -13.91 29.10
N GLY A 372 30.70 -14.68 29.59
CA GLY A 372 30.82 -15.43 30.86
C GLY A 372 31.84 -16.57 30.83
N LYS A 373 32.28 -17.02 29.64
CA LYS A 373 33.45 -17.91 29.51
C LYS A 373 34.77 -17.18 29.75
N LYS A 374 34.87 -15.92 29.34
CA LYS A 374 36.09 -15.10 29.49
C LYS A 374 36.15 -14.37 30.83
N GLN A 375 35.00 -13.95 31.36
CA GLN A 375 34.88 -13.12 32.55
C GLN A 375 33.97 -13.78 33.58
N LEU A 376 34.58 -14.55 34.49
CA LEU A 376 33.87 -15.34 35.50
C LEU A 376 33.09 -14.46 36.48
N ASN A 377 33.58 -13.26 36.76
CA ASN A 377 32.95 -12.28 37.66
C ASN A 377 31.59 -11.76 37.15
N LEU A 378 31.34 -11.80 35.84
CA LEU A 378 30.08 -11.35 35.25
C LEU A 378 29.00 -12.43 35.21
N ARG A 379 29.31 -13.69 35.55
CA ARG A 379 28.38 -14.82 35.43
C ARG A 379 27.05 -14.63 36.17
N PRO A 380 27.00 -14.14 37.43
CA PRO A 380 25.73 -13.87 38.09
C PRO A 380 24.87 -12.86 37.33
N SER A 381 25.44 -11.72 36.93
CA SER A 381 24.74 -10.69 36.14
C SER A 381 24.31 -11.20 34.78
N ILE A 382 25.11 -12.07 34.14
CA ILE A 382 24.76 -12.71 32.87
C ILE A 382 23.57 -13.66 33.05
N ALA A 383 23.49 -14.41 34.17
CA ALA A 383 22.36 -15.27 34.44
C ALA A 383 21.06 -14.47 34.61
N ILE A 384 21.12 -13.30 35.27
CA ILE A 384 19.97 -12.37 35.34
C ILE A 384 19.59 -11.89 33.94
N ALA A 385 20.56 -11.40 33.16
CA ALA A 385 20.33 -10.93 31.79
C ALA A 385 19.73 -12.03 30.88
N ALA A 386 20.19 -13.28 31.01
CA ALA A 386 19.68 -14.42 30.26
C ALA A 386 18.24 -14.78 30.66
N ALA A 387 17.85 -14.58 31.92
CA ALA A 387 16.48 -14.87 32.39
C ALA A 387 15.42 -14.02 31.68
N HIS A 388 15.74 -12.78 31.27
CA HIS A 388 14.85 -11.97 30.42
C HIS A 388 14.52 -12.63 29.08
N GLY A 389 15.33 -13.58 28.60
CA GLY A 389 15.05 -14.34 27.38
C GLY A 389 13.76 -15.18 27.45
N LEU A 390 13.18 -15.41 28.63
CA LEU A 390 11.92 -16.14 28.78
C LEU A 390 10.72 -15.38 28.22
N GLN A 391 10.76 -14.04 28.18
CA GLN A 391 9.67 -13.23 27.62
C GLN A 391 9.53 -13.38 26.11
N HIS A 392 10.55 -13.93 25.43
CA HIS A 392 10.57 -14.06 23.99
C HIS A 392 9.65 -15.19 23.51
N ALA A 393 8.86 -14.96 22.45
CA ALA A 393 7.84 -15.91 21.96
C ALA A 393 8.38 -17.28 21.45
N SER A 394 9.66 -17.36 21.10
CA SER A 394 10.28 -18.60 20.57
C SER A 394 10.73 -19.55 21.68
N ALA A 395 10.16 -20.77 21.70
CA ALA A 395 10.56 -21.84 22.62
C ALA A 395 12.07 -22.18 22.57
N ASP A 396 12.70 -22.10 21.40
CA ASP A 396 14.14 -22.35 21.24
C ASP A 396 15.01 -21.26 21.90
N VAL A 397 14.55 -19.99 21.88
CA VAL A 397 15.22 -18.90 22.61
C VAL A 397 15.10 -19.12 24.11
N GLN A 398 13.89 -19.44 24.58
CA GLN A 398 13.63 -19.75 25.99
C GLN A 398 14.47 -20.94 26.49
N GLU A 399 14.59 -22.01 25.69
CA GLU A 399 15.43 -23.17 26.02
C GLU A 399 16.89 -22.77 26.21
N LYS A 400 17.44 -21.98 25.27
CA LYS A 400 18.84 -21.54 25.30
C LYS A 400 19.11 -20.53 26.41
N ALA A 401 18.10 -19.73 26.78
CA ALA A 401 18.15 -18.86 27.94
C ALA A 401 18.24 -19.68 29.23
N LEU A 402 17.38 -20.69 29.41
CA LEU A 402 17.42 -21.60 30.54
C LEU A 402 18.75 -22.35 30.65
N ASP A 403 19.30 -22.85 29.53
CA ASP A 403 20.64 -23.46 29.48
C ASP A 403 21.71 -22.54 30.09
N LEU A 404 21.64 -21.25 29.76
CA LEU A 404 22.62 -20.26 30.19
C LEU A 404 22.45 -19.87 31.67
N VAL A 405 21.20 -19.73 32.13
CA VAL A 405 20.89 -19.49 33.55
C VAL A 405 21.39 -20.64 34.41
N GLU A 406 21.11 -21.89 34.02
CA GLU A 406 21.59 -23.10 34.71
C GLU A 406 23.12 -23.13 34.82
N ALA A 407 23.82 -22.75 33.73
CA ALA A 407 25.27 -22.76 33.69
C ALA A 407 25.92 -21.69 34.58
N PHE A 408 25.32 -20.49 34.69
CA PHE A 408 25.99 -19.31 35.26
C PHE A 408 25.38 -18.74 36.55
N ARG A 409 24.18 -19.16 36.97
CA ARG A 409 23.48 -18.63 38.17
C ARG A 409 24.25 -18.80 39.48
N GLY A 410 25.04 -19.87 39.63
CA GLY A 410 25.64 -20.23 40.92
C GLY A 410 24.59 -20.38 42.03
N SER A 411 24.81 -19.74 43.18
CA SER A 411 23.87 -19.70 44.32
C SER A 411 23.03 -18.42 44.39
N ALA A 412 23.08 -17.57 43.35
CA ALA A 412 22.38 -16.28 43.33
C ALA A 412 20.85 -16.49 43.17
N PRO A 413 20.00 -15.92 44.05
CA PRO A 413 18.54 -16.03 43.96
C PRO A 413 17.93 -15.16 42.85
N GLU A 414 18.58 -14.06 42.46
CA GLU A 414 18.03 -13.02 41.58
C GLU A 414 17.65 -13.56 40.18
N PRO A 415 18.44 -14.42 39.50
CA PRO A 415 18.01 -15.00 38.24
C PRO A 415 16.70 -15.81 38.36
N LEU A 416 16.48 -16.49 39.50
CA LEU A 416 15.25 -17.27 39.72
C LEU A 416 14.04 -16.36 39.93
N GLU A 417 14.21 -15.21 40.58
CA GLU A 417 13.16 -14.21 40.71
C GLU A 417 12.75 -13.63 39.35
N THR A 418 13.71 -13.30 38.49
CA THR A 418 13.43 -12.86 37.12
C THR A 418 12.71 -13.94 36.30
N LEU A 419 13.10 -15.23 36.45
CA LEU A 419 12.40 -16.32 35.78
C LEU A 419 10.93 -16.46 36.23
N ARG A 420 10.63 -16.24 37.52
CA ARG A 420 9.24 -16.26 38.02
C ARG A 420 8.38 -15.18 37.39
N GLN A 421 8.94 -13.99 37.14
CA GLN A 421 8.20 -12.88 36.52
C GLN A 421 7.69 -13.20 35.11
N TYR A 422 8.37 -14.10 34.39
CA TYR A 422 8.05 -14.47 33.01
C TYR A 422 7.44 -15.87 32.88
N ALA A 423 7.08 -16.53 33.99
CA ALA A 423 6.63 -17.93 33.99
C ALA A 423 5.39 -18.16 33.10
N ASP A 424 4.46 -17.20 33.07
CA ASP A 424 3.23 -17.28 32.27
C ASP A 424 3.47 -17.20 30.75
N LEU A 425 4.62 -16.68 30.32
CA LEU A 425 4.99 -16.49 28.91
C LEU A 425 5.77 -17.69 28.32
N VAL A 426 6.03 -18.73 29.13
CA VAL A 426 6.88 -19.85 28.71
C VAL A 426 6.12 -20.89 27.89
N ALA A 427 6.72 -21.28 26.77
CA ALA A 427 6.22 -22.29 25.86
C ALA A 427 6.07 -23.66 26.55
N ALA A 428 5.04 -24.41 26.16
CA ALA A 428 4.68 -25.69 26.79
C ALA A 428 5.85 -26.68 26.88
N THR A 429 6.74 -26.69 25.88
CA THR A 429 7.94 -27.55 25.84
C THR A 429 8.96 -27.24 26.94
N ASN A 430 8.99 -26.01 27.48
CA ASN A 430 9.95 -25.56 28.48
C ASN A 430 9.37 -25.45 29.90
N ARG A 431 8.04 -25.49 30.07
CA ARG A 431 7.38 -25.31 31.39
C ARG A 431 7.84 -26.32 32.44
N ALA A 432 7.94 -27.59 32.08
CA ALA A 432 8.40 -28.64 33.00
C ALA A 432 9.84 -28.39 33.47
N ARG A 433 10.68 -27.87 32.59
CA ARG A 433 12.08 -27.52 32.90
C ARG A 433 12.16 -26.28 33.79
N LEU A 434 11.36 -25.26 33.51
CA LEU A 434 11.25 -24.06 34.35
C LEU A 434 10.78 -24.40 35.77
N ALA A 435 9.71 -25.20 35.90
CA ALA A 435 9.16 -25.61 37.19
C ALA A 435 10.20 -26.37 38.04
N ALA A 436 10.94 -27.29 37.41
CA ALA A 436 12.05 -27.99 38.05
C ALA A 436 13.16 -27.04 38.54
N LEU A 437 13.45 -25.97 37.79
CA LEU A 437 14.45 -24.98 38.15
C LEU A 437 14.01 -24.05 39.30
N LEU A 438 12.72 -23.72 39.35
CA LEU A 438 12.09 -22.88 40.38
C LEU A 438 11.81 -23.64 41.70
N GLY A 439 11.96 -24.97 41.70
CA GLY A 439 11.63 -25.82 42.85
C GLY A 439 10.13 -26.02 43.04
N GLU A 440 9.33 -25.67 42.03
CA GLU A 440 7.88 -25.84 42.01
C GLU A 440 7.58 -27.23 41.43
N VAL A 441 7.40 -28.20 42.33
CA VAL A 441 6.93 -29.53 41.93
C VAL A 441 5.41 -29.49 41.94
N GLU A 442 4.78 -29.30 40.78
CA GLU A 442 3.50 -29.95 40.51
C GLU A 442 3.08 -29.92 39.03
N GLY A 443 2.52 -31.05 38.60
CA GLY A 443 1.50 -31.16 37.56
C GLY A 443 1.84 -30.58 36.21
N ALA A 444 2.26 -31.43 35.27
CA ALA A 444 1.89 -31.24 33.88
C ALA A 444 0.37 -30.99 33.85
N THR A 445 -0.04 -29.75 33.58
CA THR A 445 -1.43 -29.41 33.32
C THR A 445 -1.88 -30.29 32.17
N THR A 446 -2.62 -31.33 32.52
CA THR A 446 -3.46 -32.08 31.61
C THR A 446 -4.37 -31.09 30.87
N PRO A 447 -4.73 -31.35 29.60
CA PRO A 447 -5.72 -30.55 28.89
C PRO A 447 -6.95 -30.44 29.78
N LYS A 448 -7.47 -29.22 29.96
CA LYS A 448 -8.72 -28.99 30.68
C LYS A 448 -9.78 -29.97 30.15
N ASP A 449 -10.41 -30.66 31.08
CA ASP A 449 -11.44 -31.68 30.88
C ASP A 449 -12.52 -31.25 29.88
N ASN A 450 -13.16 -32.26 29.27
CA ASN A 450 -14.44 -32.24 28.53
C ASN A 450 -15.62 -31.50 29.23
N SER A 451 -15.41 -30.92 30.41
CA SER A 451 -16.40 -30.24 31.24
C SER A 451 -16.99 -28.97 30.62
N GLU A 452 -16.22 -28.22 29.80
CA GLU A 452 -16.71 -26.98 29.17
C GLU A 452 -17.54 -27.22 27.89
N LEU A 453 -17.40 -28.37 27.22
CA LEU A 453 -18.06 -28.61 25.94
C LEU A 453 -19.58 -28.84 26.07
N SER A 454 -19.99 -29.59 27.09
CA SER A 454 -21.39 -29.91 27.37
C SER A 454 -22.29 -28.69 27.63
N PRO A 455 -21.89 -27.70 28.46
CA PRO A 455 -22.69 -26.48 28.65
C PRO A 455 -22.77 -25.65 27.36
N LEU A 456 -21.67 -25.51 26.60
CA LEU A 456 -21.68 -24.79 25.32
C LEU A 456 -22.62 -25.43 24.29
N LEU A 457 -22.66 -26.77 24.19
CA LEU A 457 -23.61 -27.47 23.32
C LEU A 457 -25.06 -27.25 23.74
N THR A 458 -25.32 -27.17 25.04
CA THR A 458 -26.67 -26.90 25.58
C THR A 458 -27.11 -25.48 25.25
N GLU A 459 -26.21 -24.52 25.46
CA GLU A 459 -26.40 -23.11 25.14
C GLU A 459 -26.62 -22.89 23.65
N ALA A 460 -25.77 -23.47 22.79
CA ALA A 460 -25.87 -23.37 21.34
C ALA A 460 -27.24 -23.83 20.81
N ARG A 461 -27.84 -24.87 21.41
CA ARG A 461 -29.18 -25.38 21.05
C ARG A 461 -30.32 -24.47 21.51
N SER A 462 -30.08 -23.61 22.50
CA SER A 462 -31.09 -22.70 23.05
C SER A 462 -31.24 -21.40 22.26
N LEU A 463 -30.29 -21.10 21.37
CA LEU A 463 -30.27 -19.88 20.57
C LEU A 463 -31.35 -19.86 19.48
N PRO A 464 -31.80 -18.68 19.02
CA PRO A 464 -32.80 -18.57 17.95
C PRO A 464 -32.34 -19.29 16.68
N ARG A 465 -33.22 -20.14 16.13
CA ARG A 465 -32.90 -20.97 14.96
C ARG A 465 -32.51 -20.13 13.75
N ASP A 466 -33.28 -19.07 13.47
CA ASP A 466 -33.05 -18.24 12.27
C ASP A 466 -31.66 -17.57 12.29
N LEU A 467 -31.20 -17.11 13.46
CA LEU A 467 -29.86 -16.54 13.62
C LEU A 467 -28.76 -17.62 13.60
N SER A 468 -29.04 -18.77 14.22
CA SER A 468 -28.12 -19.92 14.28
C SER A 468 -27.80 -20.49 12.90
N GLU A 469 -28.75 -20.44 11.95
CA GLU A 469 -28.54 -20.87 10.56
C GLU A 469 -27.54 -19.98 9.82
N PHE A 470 -27.47 -18.67 10.11
CA PHE A 470 -26.55 -17.75 9.42
C PHE A 470 -25.07 -18.04 9.68
N VAL A 471 -24.76 -18.56 10.88
CA VAL A 471 -23.41 -18.99 11.28
C VAL A 471 -23.23 -20.52 11.18
N GLN A 472 -24.19 -21.24 10.58
CA GLN A 472 -24.19 -22.70 10.47
C GLN A 472 -23.96 -23.42 11.81
N LEU A 473 -24.47 -22.87 12.92
CA LEU A 473 -24.30 -23.44 14.27
C LEU A 473 -24.84 -24.88 14.38
N PRO A 474 -26.00 -25.26 13.79
CA PRO A 474 -26.48 -26.64 13.81
C PRO A 474 -25.48 -27.64 13.20
N ARG A 475 -24.77 -27.25 12.14
CA ARG A 475 -23.76 -28.08 11.49
C ARG A 475 -22.52 -28.24 12.38
N LEU A 476 -22.11 -27.19 13.10
CA LEU A 476 -21.01 -27.27 14.05
C LEU A 476 -21.36 -28.19 15.22
N ILE A 477 -22.56 -28.07 15.80
CA ILE A 477 -23.04 -28.95 16.88
C ILE A 477 -22.93 -30.43 16.45
N ALA A 478 -23.44 -30.77 15.26
CA ALA A 478 -23.37 -32.14 14.75
C ALA A 478 -21.91 -32.64 14.56
N ALA A 479 -21.00 -31.78 14.10
CA ALA A 479 -19.59 -32.13 13.96
C ALA A 479 -18.90 -32.35 15.31
N CYS A 480 -19.18 -31.50 16.30
CA CYS A 480 -18.67 -31.64 17.66
C CYS A 480 -19.15 -32.94 18.32
N GLU A 481 -20.43 -33.29 18.18
CA GLU A 481 -20.99 -34.55 18.71
C GLU A 481 -20.39 -35.79 18.04
N ALA A 482 -20.11 -35.70 16.73
CA ALA A 482 -19.46 -36.77 15.98
C ALA A 482 -17.94 -36.84 16.19
N GLY A 483 -17.35 -35.95 16.99
CA GLY A 483 -15.89 -35.83 17.15
C GLY A 483 -15.16 -35.58 15.82
N SER A 484 -15.87 -35.06 14.82
CA SER A 484 -15.38 -34.93 13.44
C SER A 484 -14.94 -33.49 13.18
N PRO A 485 -13.87 -33.26 12.39
CA PRO A 485 -13.44 -31.91 12.05
C PRO A 485 -14.58 -31.16 11.33
N PRO A 486 -15.00 -29.98 11.80
CA PRO A 486 -15.99 -29.20 11.09
C PRO A 486 -15.37 -28.68 9.79
N ALA A 487 -16.15 -28.69 8.72
CA ALA A 487 -15.74 -28.03 7.49
C ALA A 487 -15.78 -26.51 7.68
N ALA A 488 -14.88 -25.80 7.01
CA ALA A 488 -14.96 -24.35 6.86
C ALA A 488 -16.37 -23.94 6.41
N PHE A 489 -16.93 -22.91 7.06
CA PHE A 489 -18.23 -22.38 6.68
C PHE A 489 -18.08 -21.06 5.91
N GLN A 490 -19.09 -20.71 5.13
CA GLN A 490 -19.18 -19.43 4.46
C GLN A 490 -20.33 -18.65 5.12
N PRO A 491 -20.09 -17.45 5.65
CA PRO A 491 -21.14 -16.59 6.19
C PRO A 491 -22.26 -16.35 5.18
N SER A 492 -23.49 -16.28 5.66
CA SER A 492 -24.64 -15.98 4.82
C SER A 492 -24.62 -14.52 4.38
N SER A 493 -24.79 -14.27 3.08
CA SER A 493 -24.98 -12.90 2.56
C SER A 493 -26.28 -12.22 3.02
N ARG A 494 -27.15 -12.96 3.72
CA ARG A 494 -28.39 -12.47 4.34
C ARG A 494 -28.26 -12.25 5.85
N ALA A 495 -27.09 -12.51 6.45
CA ALA A 495 -26.87 -12.28 7.87
C ALA A 495 -27.08 -10.78 8.19
N PRO A 496 -27.76 -10.44 9.31
CA PRO A 496 -27.91 -9.06 9.77
C PRO A 496 -26.57 -8.32 9.85
N ARG A 497 -26.51 -7.10 9.32
CA ARG A 497 -25.29 -6.27 9.27
C ARG A 497 -25.38 -4.97 10.05
N LEU A 498 -26.60 -4.59 10.47
CA LEU A 498 -26.82 -3.32 11.15
C LEU A 498 -26.75 -3.52 12.67
N SER A 499 -26.00 -2.67 13.36
CA SER A 499 -25.91 -2.61 14.82
C SER A 499 -25.88 -1.17 15.30
N ASP A 500 -26.44 -0.89 16.48
CA ASP A 500 -26.50 0.47 17.01
C ASP A 500 -25.09 1.07 17.23
N ASP A 501 -24.12 0.23 17.58
CA ASP A 501 -22.71 0.63 17.79
C ASP A 501 -21.97 1.00 16.49
N SER A 502 -22.53 0.68 15.32
CA SER A 502 -21.91 0.95 14.02
C SER A 502 -22.53 2.14 13.28
N ILE A 503 -23.49 2.85 13.88
CA ILE A 503 -24.21 3.96 13.24
C ILE A 503 -23.24 5.10 12.84
N VAL A 504 -23.30 5.49 11.58
CA VAL A 504 -22.51 6.60 11.03
C VAL A 504 -23.27 7.91 11.20
N GLN A 505 -22.65 8.88 11.86
CA GLN A 505 -23.21 10.21 12.05
C GLN A 505 -22.89 11.11 10.85
N PRO A 506 -23.91 11.73 10.20
CA PRO A 506 -23.67 12.77 9.21
C PRO A 506 -22.97 13.98 9.84
N ILE A 507 -22.17 14.69 9.05
CA ILE A 507 -21.56 15.96 9.47
C ILE A 507 -22.66 16.96 9.84
N ALA A 508 -22.63 17.49 11.06
CA ALA A 508 -23.73 18.27 11.65
C ALA A 508 -23.70 19.75 11.29
N SER A 509 -22.54 20.32 10.96
CA SER A 509 -22.39 21.74 10.66
C SER A 509 -21.39 22.03 9.53
N PHE A 510 -21.43 23.26 9.00
CA PHE A 510 -20.45 23.73 8.03
C PHE A 510 -19.02 23.75 8.60
N ASP A 511 -18.84 24.12 9.87
CA ASP A 511 -17.52 24.17 10.49
C ASP A 511 -16.94 22.76 10.67
N GLU A 512 -17.75 21.79 11.12
CA GLU A 512 -17.34 20.38 11.17
C GLU A 512 -17.00 19.83 9.78
N LEU A 513 -17.72 20.27 8.73
CA LEU A 513 -17.39 19.89 7.35
C LEU A 513 -15.99 20.37 6.95
N VAL A 514 -15.63 21.62 7.28
CA VAL A 514 -14.32 22.17 6.94
C VAL A 514 -13.21 21.38 7.64
N ASP A 515 -13.38 21.08 8.92
CA ASP A 515 -12.42 20.28 9.71
C ASP A 515 -12.28 18.86 9.14
N CYS A 516 -13.40 18.21 8.84
CA CYS A 516 -13.41 16.87 8.26
C CYS A 516 -12.77 16.82 6.86
N LEU A 517 -12.97 17.87 6.04
CA LEU A 517 -12.34 17.96 4.71
C LEU A 517 -10.83 18.18 4.80
N LEU A 518 -10.35 18.95 5.78
CA LEU A 518 -8.93 19.10 6.06
C LEU A 518 -8.32 17.77 6.49
N ALA A 519 -8.91 17.10 7.49
CA ALA A 519 -8.45 15.78 7.95
C ALA A 519 -8.44 14.74 6.81
N ALA A 520 -9.46 14.74 5.94
CA ALA A 520 -9.53 13.87 4.78
C ALA A 520 -8.38 14.07 3.77
N LEU A 521 -7.90 15.31 3.61
CA LEU A 521 -6.77 15.64 2.72
C LEU A 521 -5.40 15.35 3.36
N GLU A 522 -5.30 15.44 4.69
CA GLU A 522 -4.08 15.22 5.47
C GLU A 522 -3.83 13.74 5.78
N GLU A 523 -4.80 13.06 6.38
CA GLU A 523 -4.65 11.67 6.88
C GLU A 523 -4.72 10.63 5.76
N ARG A 524 -5.58 10.85 4.75
CA ARG A 524 -5.68 10.03 3.51
C ARG A 524 -5.84 8.51 3.77
N GLU A 525 -6.57 8.15 4.82
CA GLU A 525 -6.72 6.75 5.26
C GLU A 525 -8.16 6.34 5.62
N ASP A 526 -8.99 7.26 6.08
CA ASP A 526 -10.36 6.98 6.52
C ASP A 526 -11.37 7.10 5.35
N ALA A 527 -11.77 5.94 4.81
CA ALA A 527 -12.75 5.87 3.73
C ALA A 527 -14.15 6.35 4.15
N MET A 528 -14.55 6.18 5.41
CA MET A 528 -15.84 6.61 5.93
C MET A 528 -15.91 8.13 6.06
N LEU A 529 -14.81 8.75 6.52
CA LEU A 529 -14.67 10.21 6.54
C LEU A 529 -14.86 10.82 5.15
N ILE A 530 -14.29 10.21 4.10
CA ILE A 530 -14.49 10.66 2.72
C ILE A 530 -15.97 10.65 2.35
N GLU A 531 -16.70 9.57 2.62
CA GLU A 531 -18.13 9.47 2.31
C GLU A 531 -18.98 10.49 3.11
N ARG A 532 -18.65 10.72 4.39
CA ARG A 532 -19.27 11.78 5.22
C ARG A 532 -19.02 13.17 4.63
N CYS A 533 -17.80 13.44 4.16
CA CYS A 533 -17.41 14.68 3.50
C CYS A 533 -18.14 14.91 2.18
N LEU A 534 -18.26 13.88 1.33
CA LEU A 534 -18.99 13.94 0.07
C LEU A 534 -20.47 14.32 0.30
N ASP A 535 -21.10 13.69 1.29
CA ASP A 535 -22.47 14.03 1.70
C ASP A 535 -22.56 15.44 2.29
N GLY A 536 -21.62 15.82 3.16
CA GLY A 536 -21.57 17.15 3.76
C GLY A 536 -21.50 18.26 2.70
N ILE A 537 -20.64 18.14 1.69
CA ILE A 537 -20.57 19.08 0.57
C ILE A 537 -21.92 19.19 -0.15
N SER A 538 -22.63 18.06 -0.32
CA SER A 538 -23.95 18.02 -0.96
C SER A 538 -25.04 18.70 -0.12
N ARG A 539 -25.09 18.45 1.19
CA ARG A 539 -26.09 19.05 2.10
C ARG A 539 -25.84 20.54 2.33
N PHE A 540 -24.59 20.92 2.51
CA PHE A 540 -24.15 22.31 2.70
C PHE A 540 -23.90 23.02 1.35
N ALA A 541 -24.48 22.51 0.26
CA ALA A 541 -24.35 23.10 -1.07
C ALA A 541 -24.75 24.59 -1.08
N HIS A 542 -25.86 24.97 -0.44
CA HIS A 542 -26.37 26.35 -0.47
C HIS A 542 -25.74 27.28 0.57
N GLU A 543 -25.13 26.74 1.63
CA GLU A 543 -24.67 27.51 2.78
C GLU A 543 -23.43 28.36 2.46
N ARG A 544 -23.47 29.66 2.79
CA ARG A 544 -22.38 30.62 2.56
C ARG A 544 -22.31 31.60 3.73
N PRO A 545 -21.60 31.28 4.82
CA PRO A 545 -21.43 32.22 5.91
C PRO A 545 -20.66 33.48 5.43
N PRO A 546 -20.91 34.67 6.01
CA PRO A 546 -20.29 35.93 5.54
C PRO A 546 -18.76 35.92 5.56
N ASP A 547 -18.18 35.13 6.46
CA ASP A 547 -16.75 34.95 6.71
C ASP A 547 -16.20 33.65 6.09
N ILE A 548 -16.91 33.03 5.13
CA ILE A 548 -16.50 31.77 4.49
C ILE A 548 -15.05 31.79 4.02
N GLY A 549 -14.58 32.89 3.42
CA GLY A 549 -13.22 32.99 2.91
C GLY A 549 -12.15 32.87 4.01
N VAL A 550 -12.45 33.31 5.24
CA VAL A 550 -11.55 33.14 6.40
C VAL A 550 -11.63 31.71 6.91
N ARG A 551 -12.84 31.15 7.04
CA ARG A 551 -13.05 29.78 7.54
C ARG A 551 -12.43 28.71 6.63
N THR A 552 -12.49 28.91 5.32
CA THR A 552 -12.05 27.92 4.34
C THR A 552 -10.69 28.23 3.73
N SER A 553 -9.95 29.23 4.22
CA SER A 553 -8.65 29.62 3.62
C SER A 553 -7.63 28.50 3.69
N ALA A 554 -7.52 27.83 4.86
CA ALA A 554 -6.62 26.70 5.05
C ALA A 554 -7.02 25.51 4.16
N LEU A 555 -8.32 25.22 4.09
CA LEU A 555 -8.86 24.16 3.25
C LEU A 555 -8.61 24.40 1.76
N LEU A 556 -8.86 25.63 1.28
CA LEU A 556 -8.60 25.99 -0.11
C LEU A 556 -7.12 25.91 -0.44
N GLN A 557 -6.26 26.39 0.46
CA GLN A 557 -4.81 26.27 0.33
C GLN A 557 -4.41 24.80 0.20
N ALA A 558 -4.79 23.97 1.18
CA ALA A 558 -4.48 22.53 1.20
C ALA A 558 -4.96 21.81 -0.06
N ALA A 559 -6.19 22.07 -0.52
CA ALA A 559 -6.72 21.47 -1.74
C ALA A 559 -5.99 21.95 -3.01
N SER A 560 -5.59 23.23 -3.06
CA SER A 560 -4.94 23.84 -4.24
C SER A 560 -3.46 23.47 -4.39
N THR A 561 -2.80 23.16 -3.28
CA THR A 561 -1.40 22.71 -3.24
C THR A 561 -1.30 21.22 -3.00
N LEU A 562 -2.40 20.48 -3.14
CA LEU A 562 -2.41 19.05 -2.89
C LEU A 562 -1.58 18.34 -3.97
N GLU A 563 -0.39 17.93 -3.55
CA GLU A 563 0.44 16.95 -4.23
C GLU A 563 0.11 15.57 -3.62
N SER A 564 -0.51 14.71 -4.43
CA SER A 564 -0.94 13.37 -4.01
C SER A 564 -0.89 12.37 -5.15
N PHE A 565 -0.29 11.22 -4.86
CA PHE A 565 -0.24 10.05 -5.73
C PHE A 565 -1.62 9.34 -5.83
N SER A 566 -2.52 9.51 -4.85
CA SER A 566 -3.89 8.99 -4.96
C SER A 566 -4.79 10.00 -5.68
N ALA A 567 -5.16 9.68 -6.90
CA ALA A 567 -6.12 10.52 -7.60
C ALA A 567 -7.53 10.44 -7.01
N LEU A 568 -7.87 9.53 -6.09
CA LEU A 568 -9.13 9.66 -5.34
C LEU A 568 -9.10 10.90 -4.43
N VAL A 569 -7.95 11.15 -3.77
CA VAL A 569 -7.73 12.36 -2.96
C VAL A 569 -7.67 13.60 -3.86
N VAL A 570 -7.05 13.51 -5.03
CA VAL A 570 -7.08 14.61 -6.03
C VAL A 570 -8.51 14.89 -6.52
N GLU A 571 -9.32 13.86 -6.75
CA GLU A 571 -10.72 14.01 -7.14
C GLU A 571 -11.54 14.71 -6.03
N LEU A 572 -11.25 14.43 -4.76
CA LEU A 572 -11.83 15.14 -3.60
C LEU A 572 -11.36 16.60 -3.54
N ALA A 573 -10.07 16.88 -3.67
CA ALA A 573 -9.53 18.25 -3.70
C ALA A 573 -10.17 19.08 -4.82
N ASN A 574 -10.30 18.50 -6.01
CA ASN A 574 -10.99 19.14 -7.13
C ASN A 574 -12.47 19.42 -6.83
N LEU A 575 -13.15 18.52 -6.10
CA LEU A 575 -14.53 18.76 -5.65
C LEU A 575 -14.60 19.90 -4.63
N ILE A 576 -13.67 19.96 -3.67
CA ILE A 576 -13.58 21.04 -2.68
C ILE A 576 -13.41 22.40 -3.38
N ILE A 577 -12.46 22.49 -4.32
CA ILE A 577 -12.21 23.70 -5.11
C ILE A 577 -13.46 24.10 -5.91
N ALA A 578 -14.11 23.14 -6.57
CA ALA A 578 -15.34 23.38 -7.33
C ALA A 578 -16.49 23.89 -6.45
N TRP A 579 -16.67 23.28 -5.28
CA TRP A 579 -17.68 23.67 -4.29
C TRP A 579 -17.43 25.09 -3.78
N LEU A 580 -16.22 25.40 -3.30
CA LEU A 580 -15.87 26.72 -2.75
C LEU A 580 -16.01 27.82 -3.82
N ASN A 581 -15.57 27.56 -5.05
CA ASN A 581 -15.57 28.56 -6.14
C ASN A 581 -16.88 28.64 -6.93
N ARG A 582 -17.88 27.77 -6.66
CA ARG A 582 -19.13 27.65 -7.45
C ARG A 582 -18.87 27.38 -8.95
N GLN A 583 -17.80 26.68 -9.26
CA GLN A 583 -17.44 26.36 -10.64
C GLN A 583 -17.69 24.89 -10.94
N PRO A 584 -18.05 24.54 -12.20
CA PRO A 584 -18.06 23.14 -12.58
C PRO A 584 -16.64 22.58 -12.50
N LYS A 585 -16.53 21.35 -12.03
CA LYS A 585 -15.26 20.60 -12.11
C LYS A 585 -14.90 20.41 -13.59
N PRO A 586 -13.65 20.67 -14.02
CA PRO A 586 -13.19 20.23 -15.34
C PRO A 586 -13.44 18.73 -15.46
N ARG A 587 -14.07 18.27 -16.55
CA ARG A 587 -14.36 16.83 -16.71
C ARG A 587 -13.03 16.08 -16.62
N ALA A 588 -12.91 15.19 -15.64
CA ALA A 588 -11.75 14.31 -15.55
C ALA A 588 -11.57 13.62 -16.90
N ARG A 589 -10.34 13.61 -17.44
CA ARG A 589 -10.06 12.74 -18.59
C ARG A 589 -10.34 11.33 -18.11
N ALA A 590 -11.37 10.69 -18.68
CA ALA A 590 -11.58 9.28 -18.47
C ALA A 590 -10.30 8.58 -18.93
N SER A 591 -9.52 8.07 -17.97
CA SER A 591 -8.47 7.14 -18.29
C SER A 591 -9.17 5.81 -18.53
N VAL A 592 -9.03 5.25 -19.74
CA VAL A 592 -9.52 3.92 -20.10
C VAL A 592 -8.83 2.82 -19.26
N GLU A 593 -7.88 3.21 -18.40
CA GLU A 593 -6.98 2.36 -17.63
C GLU A 593 -7.30 2.30 -16.11
N ASP A 594 -8.13 3.22 -15.55
CA ASP A 594 -8.53 3.19 -14.12
C ASP A 594 -10.02 3.54 -13.91
N TRP A 595 -10.84 2.49 -13.79
CA TRP A 595 -12.30 2.50 -13.92
C TRP A 595 -13.03 2.79 -12.59
N PHE A 596 -12.51 2.35 -11.44
CA PHE A 596 -13.02 2.73 -10.12
C PHE A 596 -12.79 4.21 -9.84
N ARG A 597 -11.62 4.75 -10.19
CA ARG A 597 -11.39 6.21 -10.19
C ARG A 597 -12.41 6.92 -11.07
N THR A 598 -12.69 6.38 -12.27
CA THR A 598 -13.70 6.95 -13.16
C THR A 598 -15.08 6.97 -12.51
N PHE A 599 -15.49 5.89 -11.84
CA PHE A 599 -16.77 5.83 -11.12
C PHE A 599 -16.82 6.86 -9.97
N PHE A 600 -15.76 6.95 -9.16
CA PHE A 600 -15.65 7.95 -8.08
C PHE A 600 -15.66 9.39 -8.63
N ALA A 601 -14.96 9.64 -9.73
CA ALA A 601 -14.95 10.94 -10.43
C ALA A 601 -16.35 11.33 -10.92
N VAL A 602 -17.15 10.39 -11.43
CA VAL A 602 -18.55 10.64 -11.83
C VAL A 602 -19.39 11.04 -10.61
N ARG A 603 -19.27 10.33 -9.47
CA ARG A 603 -19.98 10.68 -8.22
C ARG A 603 -19.59 12.07 -7.72
N THR A 604 -18.30 12.40 -7.68
CA THR A 604 -17.88 13.75 -7.27
C THR A 604 -18.34 14.83 -8.25
N THR A 605 -18.45 14.52 -9.54
CA THR A 605 -19.01 15.47 -10.55
C THR A 605 -20.50 15.71 -10.32
N GLU A 606 -21.26 14.67 -10.00
CA GLU A 606 -22.68 14.75 -9.63
C GLU A 606 -22.88 15.65 -8.39
N ILE A 607 -22.03 15.53 -7.38
CA ILE A 607 -22.05 16.39 -6.18
C ILE A 607 -21.62 17.83 -6.51
N ALA A 608 -20.56 18.01 -7.30
CA ALA A 608 -20.11 19.33 -7.75
C ALA A 608 -21.21 20.08 -8.51
N GLN A 609 -22.02 19.37 -9.30
CA GLN A 609 -23.14 19.96 -10.02
C GLN A 609 -24.26 20.40 -9.06
N ARG A 610 -24.60 19.61 -8.03
CA ARG A 610 -25.54 20.05 -6.97
C ARG A 610 -25.03 21.28 -6.23
N ALA A 611 -23.75 21.26 -5.87
CA ALA A 611 -23.07 22.38 -5.25
C ALA A 611 -23.18 23.62 -6.16
N LYS A 612 -22.87 23.52 -7.45
CA LYS A 612 -23.02 24.64 -8.39
C LYS A 612 -24.44 25.18 -8.47
N ASP A 613 -25.43 24.29 -8.53
CA ASP A 613 -26.85 24.63 -8.65
C ASP A 613 -27.47 25.09 -7.31
N CYS A 614 -26.70 25.10 -6.22
CA CYS A 614 -27.14 25.44 -4.86
C CYS A 614 -28.31 24.58 -4.34
N ILE A 615 -28.34 23.30 -4.72
CA ILE A 615 -29.42 22.37 -4.33
C ILE A 615 -28.92 21.52 -3.15
N PRO A 616 -29.38 21.76 -1.91
CA PRO A 616 -29.04 20.92 -0.78
C PRO A 616 -29.79 19.60 -0.84
N ALA A 617 -29.05 18.48 -0.78
CA ALA A 617 -29.63 17.16 -0.66
C ALA A 617 -28.64 16.20 0.01
N VAL A 618 -29.16 15.27 0.81
CA VAL A 618 -28.41 14.10 1.30
C VAL A 618 -28.01 13.24 0.10
N THR A 619 -26.79 12.70 0.08
CA THR A 619 -26.42 11.71 -0.96
C THR A 619 -27.15 10.40 -0.70
N LEU A 620 -27.67 9.77 -1.75
CA LEU A 620 -28.36 8.48 -1.61
C LEU A 620 -27.40 7.43 -1.03
N SER A 621 -26.12 7.52 -1.41
CA SER A 621 -25.06 6.58 -1.08
C SER A 621 -24.35 6.80 0.27
N LEU A 622 -24.68 7.84 1.06
CA LEU A 622 -24.10 8.04 2.39
C LEU A 622 -24.30 6.77 3.26
N PRO A 623 -23.26 6.11 3.75
CA PRO A 623 -23.43 4.98 4.67
C PRO A 623 -24.23 5.38 5.91
N THR A 624 -25.13 4.51 6.34
CA THR A 624 -25.84 4.64 7.63
C THR A 624 -25.10 3.94 8.76
N HIS A 625 -24.27 2.96 8.42
CA HIS A 625 -23.50 2.14 9.34
C HIS A 625 -22.08 1.95 8.80
N SER A 626 -21.15 1.54 9.67
CA SER A 626 -19.74 1.31 9.34
C SER A 626 -19.57 0.31 8.18
N GLN A 627 -18.38 0.26 7.57
CA GLN A 627 -18.07 -0.55 6.38
C GLN A 627 -18.89 -0.24 5.12
N GLY A 628 -19.68 0.84 5.14
CA GLY A 628 -20.40 1.32 3.96
C GLY A 628 -21.87 0.87 3.89
N TRP A 629 -22.43 0.24 4.92
CA TRP A 629 -23.81 -0.29 4.86
C TRP A 629 -24.89 0.80 4.93
N ILE A 630 -25.97 0.60 4.16
CA ILE A 630 -27.16 1.46 4.13
C ILE A 630 -28.39 0.67 4.57
N ALA A 631 -29.04 1.16 5.63
CA ALA A 631 -30.32 0.67 6.09
C ALA A 631 -31.40 0.84 5.01
N ALA A 632 -32.16 -0.23 4.74
CA ALA A 632 -33.13 -0.25 3.65
C ALA A 632 -34.22 0.83 3.80
N SER A 633 -34.72 1.06 5.01
CA SER A 633 -35.70 2.12 5.31
C SER A 633 -35.17 3.52 4.98
N VAL A 634 -33.93 3.81 5.39
CA VAL A 634 -33.29 5.11 5.17
C VAL A 634 -33.09 5.39 3.68
N LEU A 635 -32.75 4.37 2.87
CA LEU A 635 -32.63 4.57 1.42
C LEU A 635 -33.98 4.92 0.77
N VAL A 636 -35.08 4.29 1.20
CA VAL A 636 -36.44 4.63 0.74
C VAL A 636 -36.78 6.08 1.09
N GLU A 637 -36.48 6.50 2.32
CA GLU A 637 -36.72 7.87 2.78
C GLU A 637 -35.93 8.91 1.98
N ARG A 638 -34.62 8.67 1.80
CA ARG A 638 -33.76 9.57 1.02
C ARG A 638 -34.21 9.68 -0.42
N LEU A 639 -34.60 8.57 -1.06
CA LEU A 639 -35.09 8.59 -2.44
C LEU A 639 -36.42 9.35 -2.56
N ARG A 640 -37.33 9.17 -1.59
CA ARG A 640 -38.58 9.93 -1.51
C ARG A 640 -38.34 11.43 -1.37
N ALA A 641 -37.47 11.82 -0.43
CA ALA A 641 -37.11 13.22 -0.20
C ALA A 641 -36.47 13.85 -1.44
N THR A 642 -35.56 13.11 -2.11
CA THR A 642 -34.91 13.54 -3.37
C THR A 642 -35.94 13.78 -4.47
N HIS A 643 -36.93 12.89 -4.60
CA HIS A 643 -38.01 13.04 -5.55
C HIS A 643 -38.90 14.26 -5.25
N GLN A 644 -39.32 14.42 -3.99
CA GLN A 644 -40.16 15.55 -3.55
C GLN A 644 -39.47 16.90 -3.73
N ALA A 645 -38.15 16.96 -3.52
CA ALA A 645 -37.35 18.16 -3.72
C ALA A 645 -37.04 18.46 -5.21
N GLY A 646 -37.44 17.60 -6.15
CA GLY A 646 -37.22 17.81 -7.59
C GLY A 646 -35.74 17.82 -7.99
N VAL A 647 -34.87 17.18 -7.20
CA VAL A 647 -33.43 17.12 -7.47
C VAL A 647 -33.18 16.35 -8.76
N LYS A 648 -32.29 16.88 -9.62
CA LYS A 648 -31.92 16.21 -10.87
C LYS A 648 -31.34 14.82 -10.64
N PHE A 649 -31.63 13.96 -11.60
CA PHE A 649 -31.21 12.57 -11.67
C PHE A 649 -29.69 12.39 -11.53
N GLN A 650 -29.26 11.55 -10.57
CA GLN A 650 -27.85 11.18 -10.34
C GLN A 650 -27.69 9.67 -10.38
N GLN A 651 -27.04 9.18 -11.42
CA GLN A 651 -26.95 7.75 -11.73
C GLN A 651 -25.94 7.05 -10.82
N ALA A 652 -24.76 7.64 -10.65
CA ALA A 652 -23.68 6.98 -9.91
C ALA A 652 -23.95 6.95 -8.40
N ASP A 653 -24.52 8.02 -7.83
CA ASP A 653 -24.98 8.06 -6.44
C ASP A 653 -26.03 6.98 -6.14
N PHE A 654 -27.02 6.78 -7.02
CA PHE A 654 -28.06 5.76 -6.83
C PHE A 654 -27.52 4.32 -6.97
N VAL A 655 -26.67 4.06 -7.96
CA VAL A 655 -26.03 2.75 -8.12
C VAL A 655 -25.19 2.40 -6.90
N GLN A 656 -24.39 3.34 -6.39
CA GLN A 656 -23.59 3.12 -5.18
C GLN A 656 -24.47 2.83 -3.96
N ALA A 657 -25.63 3.49 -3.85
CA ALA A 657 -26.58 3.26 -2.77
C ALA A 657 -27.18 1.85 -2.81
N LEU A 658 -27.53 1.34 -4.00
CA LEU A 658 -28.06 -0.02 -4.15
C LEU A 658 -27.04 -1.09 -3.75
N LEU A 659 -25.76 -0.93 -4.12
CA LEU A 659 -24.71 -1.90 -3.77
C LEU A 659 -24.39 -1.94 -2.26
N ARG A 660 -24.73 -0.87 -1.53
CA ARG A 660 -24.56 -0.75 -0.08
C ARG A 660 -25.78 -1.20 0.72
N LEU A 661 -26.86 -1.64 0.06
CA LEU A 661 -28.13 -1.97 0.69
C LEU A 661 -28.01 -3.18 1.61
N ALA A 662 -28.19 -2.96 2.91
CA ALA A 662 -28.14 -4.01 3.94
C ALA A 662 -29.24 -5.08 3.75
N PRO A 663 -29.02 -6.32 4.20
CA PRO A 663 -30.04 -7.38 4.20
C PRO A 663 -31.19 -7.09 5.19
N ASP A 664 -30.93 -6.31 6.22
CA ASP A 664 -31.84 -5.94 7.30
C ASP A 664 -33.07 -5.15 6.82
N GLY A 665 -34.24 -5.48 7.37
CA GLY A 665 -35.46 -4.68 7.23
C GLY A 665 -36.05 -4.58 5.81
N ARG A 666 -35.57 -5.36 4.83
CA ARG A 666 -35.97 -5.24 3.42
C ARG A 666 -37.48 -5.40 3.17
N ALA A 667 -38.15 -6.31 3.87
CA ALA A 667 -39.59 -6.53 3.70
C ALA A 667 -40.43 -5.30 4.09
N ALA A 668 -40.09 -4.66 5.22
CA ALA A 668 -40.77 -3.43 5.65
C ALA A 668 -40.45 -2.26 4.71
N ALA A 669 -39.19 -2.12 4.28
CA ALA A 669 -38.79 -1.11 3.33
C ALA A 669 -39.48 -1.27 1.96
N LEU A 670 -39.71 -2.51 1.49
CA LEU A 670 -40.45 -2.79 0.26
C LEU A 670 -41.89 -2.25 0.33
N GLN A 671 -42.56 -2.43 1.46
CA GLN A 671 -43.90 -1.87 1.70
C GLN A 671 -43.87 -0.34 1.67
N ALA A 672 -42.90 0.28 2.34
CA ALA A 672 -42.74 1.74 2.34
C ALA A 672 -42.38 2.31 0.96
N ALA A 673 -41.80 1.52 0.06
CA ALA A 673 -41.36 1.92 -1.27
C ALA A 673 -42.46 1.86 -2.35
N GLN A 674 -43.69 1.47 -2.03
CA GLN A 674 -44.77 1.28 -3.00
C GLN A 674 -45.05 2.53 -3.85
N ASP A 675 -45.09 3.71 -3.23
CA ASP A 675 -45.44 4.96 -3.90
C ASP A 675 -44.27 5.65 -4.61
N LEU A 676 -43.06 5.08 -4.58
CA LEU A 676 -41.90 5.68 -5.23
C LEU A 676 -42.05 5.62 -6.76
N PRO A 677 -42.09 6.77 -7.46
CA PRO A 677 -42.33 6.80 -8.90
C PRO A 677 -41.06 6.55 -9.71
N GLY A 678 -41.26 6.31 -11.01
CA GLY A 678 -40.17 6.22 -11.99
C GLY A 678 -39.30 4.97 -11.84
N GLU A 679 -38.26 4.92 -12.67
CA GLU A 679 -37.38 3.75 -12.80
C GLU A 679 -36.57 3.47 -11.52
N MET A 680 -36.09 4.51 -10.83
CA MET A 680 -35.36 4.35 -9.56
C MET A 680 -36.21 3.68 -8.48
N GLY A 681 -37.48 4.08 -8.36
CA GLY A 681 -38.42 3.44 -7.43
C GLY A 681 -38.67 1.97 -7.78
N GLN A 682 -38.80 1.66 -9.08
CA GLN A 682 -38.98 0.28 -9.55
C GLN A 682 -37.74 -0.59 -9.28
N ALA A 683 -36.53 -0.09 -9.58
CA ALA A 683 -35.28 -0.78 -9.33
C ALA A 683 -35.03 -1.00 -7.82
N LEU A 684 -35.34 -0.01 -6.97
CA LEU A 684 -35.22 -0.16 -5.51
C LEU A 684 -36.20 -1.21 -4.97
N ARG A 685 -37.47 -1.20 -5.41
CA ARG A 685 -38.43 -2.26 -5.03
C ARG A 685 -37.94 -3.64 -5.44
N TYR A 686 -37.37 -3.78 -6.63
CA TYR A 686 -36.79 -5.04 -7.07
C TYR A 686 -35.60 -5.48 -6.20
N ALA A 687 -34.69 -4.56 -5.83
CA ALA A 687 -33.57 -4.82 -4.91
C ALA A 687 -34.04 -5.29 -3.51
N LEU A 688 -35.15 -4.73 -3.03
CA LEU A 688 -35.77 -5.06 -1.74
C LEU A 688 -36.53 -6.41 -1.75
N GLY A 689 -36.67 -7.05 -2.91
CA GLY A 689 -37.32 -8.36 -3.06
C GLY A 689 -38.67 -8.36 -3.80
N GLY A 690 -39.10 -7.21 -4.34
CA GLY A 690 -40.31 -7.11 -5.16
C GLY A 690 -40.19 -7.79 -6.53
N GLU A 691 -41.29 -7.90 -7.26
CA GLU A 691 -41.30 -8.51 -8.59
C GLU A 691 -40.58 -7.65 -9.64
N LEU A 692 -39.94 -8.31 -10.61
CA LEU A 692 -39.40 -7.63 -11.79
C LEU A 692 -40.53 -7.42 -12.81
N HIS A 693 -41.01 -6.19 -12.97
CA HIS A 693 -42.05 -5.87 -13.95
C HIS A 693 -41.49 -5.59 -15.36
N ALA A 694 -40.52 -4.68 -15.45
CA ALA A 694 -39.86 -4.32 -16.71
C ALA A 694 -38.49 -3.70 -16.42
N VAL A 695 -37.52 -3.94 -17.31
CA VAL A 695 -36.22 -3.25 -17.27
C VAL A 695 -36.36 -1.94 -18.05
N GLY A 696 -36.07 -0.83 -17.38
CA GLY A 696 -36.11 0.50 -17.98
C GLY A 696 -34.85 0.86 -18.79
N PRO A 697 -34.73 2.12 -19.25
CA PRO A 697 -33.64 2.56 -20.12
C PRO A 697 -32.25 2.62 -19.44
N HIS A 698 -32.16 2.49 -18.11
CA HIS A 698 -30.89 2.54 -17.36
C HIS A 698 -30.50 1.13 -16.86
N PRO A 699 -29.87 0.28 -17.69
CA PRO A 699 -29.56 -1.11 -17.34
C PRO A 699 -28.68 -1.26 -16.08
N HIS A 700 -27.86 -0.25 -15.77
CA HIS A 700 -27.00 -0.24 -14.57
C HIS A 700 -27.77 -0.20 -13.25
N PHE A 701 -28.99 0.34 -13.21
CA PHE A 701 -29.84 0.28 -12.02
C PHE A 701 -30.31 -1.14 -11.72
N TRP A 702 -30.72 -1.84 -12.77
CA TRP A 702 -31.27 -3.18 -12.65
C TRP A 702 -30.21 -4.21 -12.30
N ALA A 703 -28.99 -4.08 -12.86
CA ALA A 703 -27.87 -4.92 -12.43
C ALA A 703 -27.46 -4.65 -10.98
N ALA A 704 -27.34 -3.38 -10.56
CA ALA A 704 -27.01 -3.04 -9.18
C ALA A 704 -28.10 -3.53 -8.20
N ALA A 705 -29.37 -3.38 -8.55
CA ALA A 705 -30.50 -3.91 -7.79
C ALA A 705 -30.47 -5.45 -7.73
N ALA A 706 -30.14 -6.12 -8.84
CA ALA A 706 -29.94 -7.56 -8.84
C ALA A 706 -28.77 -7.99 -7.98
N ARG A 707 -27.65 -7.26 -7.94
CA ARG A 707 -26.52 -7.57 -7.06
C ARG A 707 -26.80 -7.33 -5.58
N ALA A 708 -27.61 -6.32 -5.26
CA ALA A 708 -28.11 -6.13 -3.91
C ALA A 708 -28.98 -7.31 -3.43
N ARG A 709 -29.77 -7.89 -4.35
CA ARG A 709 -30.67 -9.03 -4.10
C ARG A 709 -29.97 -10.40 -4.14
N TYR A 710 -29.11 -10.58 -5.13
CA TYR A 710 -28.38 -11.78 -5.50
C TYR A 710 -26.88 -11.46 -5.48
N VAL A 711 -26.27 -11.44 -4.29
CA VAL A 711 -24.89 -10.98 -4.10
C VAL A 711 -23.91 -11.69 -5.06
N ALA A 712 -23.73 -13.00 -4.89
CA ALA A 712 -22.90 -13.82 -5.79
C ALA A 712 -23.74 -14.78 -6.65
N ALA A 713 -25.05 -14.86 -6.42
CA ALA A 713 -25.95 -15.79 -7.11
C ALA A 713 -26.39 -15.26 -8.49
N GLU A 714 -26.90 -16.15 -9.32
CA GLU A 714 -27.50 -15.80 -10.60
C GLU A 714 -28.82 -15.04 -10.41
N ALA A 715 -29.08 -14.08 -11.29
CA ALA A 715 -30.34 -13.34 -11.43
C ALA A 715 -31.00 -13.74 -12.76
N PRO A 716 -31.68 -14.91 -12.80
CA PRO A 716 -32.20 -15.48 -14.04
C PRO A 716 -33.17 -14.55 -14.78
N GLU A 717 -33.88 -13.71 -14.04
CA GLU A 717 -34.86 -12.75 -14.56
C GLU A 717 -34.23 -11.66 -15.44
N LEU A 718 -32.92 -11.41 -15.29
CA LEU A 718 -32.21 -10.40 -16.07
C LEU A 718 -31.50 -10.93 -17.32
N ARG A 719 -31.30 -12.26 -17.47
CA ARG A 719 -30.43 -12.85 -18.52
C ARG A 719 -30.74 -12.41 -19.95
N GLN A 720 -31.99 -12.13 -20.26
CA GLN A 720 -32.44 -11.73 -21.60
C GLN A 720 -32.69 -10.22 -21.74
N THR A 721 -32.19 -9.43 -20.80
CA THR A 721 -32.41 -7.98 -20.75
C THR A 721 -31.12 -7.23 -21.07
N PRO A 722 -31.20 -5.93 -21.45
CA PRO A 722 -30.01 -5.08 -21.61
C PRO A 722 -29.16 -4.95 -20.33
N ALA A 723 -29.69 -5.33 -19.17
CA ALA A 723 -28.99 -5.31 -17.89
C ALA A 723 -28.07 -6.51 -17.65
N ALA A 724 -28.00 -7.50 -18.55
CA ALA A 724 -27.16 -8.71 -18.41
C ALA A 724 -25.72 -8.57 -18.93
N ILE A 725 -25.27 -7.37 -19.31
CA ILE A 725 -23.99 -7.18 -20.01
C ILE A 725 -22.80 -7.18 -19.04
N GLY A 726 -22.04 -8.28 -19.02
CA GLY A 726 -20.75 -8.39 -18.34
C GLY A 726 -20.79 -9.15 -16.99
N PRO A 727 -19.62 -9.38 -16.35
CA PRO A 727 -19.54 -10.04 -15.06
C PRO A 727 -20.28 -9.26 -13.97
N TYR A 728 -20.90 -9.99 -13.03
CA TYR A 728 -21.71 -9.44 -11.94
C TYR A 728 -23.00 -8.72 -12.38
N ALA A 729 -23.45 -8.91 -13.61
CA ALA A 729 -24.75 -8.42 -14.07
C ALA A 729 -25.88 -9.40 -13.73
N ALA A 730 -26.17 -10.34 -14.62
CA ALA A 730 -27.18 -11.39 -14.43
C ALA A 730 -26.58 -12.73 -13.95
N GLU A 731 -25.31 -12.98 -14.19
CA GLU A 731 -24.66 -14.27 -13.97
C GLU A 731 -23.66 -14.22 -12.81
N SER A 732 -23.41 -15.37 -12.17
CA SER A 732 -22.29 -15.54 -11.25
C SER A 732 -20.97 -15.48 -12.00
N VAL A 733 -19.91 -15.04 -11.32
CA VAL A 733 -18.58 -14.91 -11.92
C VAL A 733 -17.67 -16.04 -11.44
N SER A 734 -16.98 -16.67 -12.37
CA SER A 734 -15.89 -17.61 -12.08
C SER A 734 -14.55 -17.08 -12.59
N TYR A 735 -13.44 -17.57 -12.03
CA TYR A 735 -12.11 -17.02 -12.29
C TYR A 735 -11.12 -18.09 -12.77
N GLU A 736 -10.58 -17.88 -13.97
CA GLU A 736 -9.34 -18.54 -14.37
C GLU A 736 -8.17 -17.63 -13.98
N TRP A 737 -7.26 -18.11 -13.14
CA TRP A 737 -6.10 -17.32 -12.73
C TRP A 737 -4.82 -18.15 -12.57
N ARG A 738 -3.68 -17.48 -12.70
CA ARG A 738 -2.32 -18.00 -12.45
C ARG A 738 -1.34 -16.89 -12.13
N VAL A 739 -0.31 -17.19 -11.36
CA VAL A 739 0.80 -16.25 -11.13
C VAL A 739 1.97 -16.61 -12.04
N LYS A 740 2.33 -15.70 -12.94
CA LYS A 740 3.44 -15.83 -13.88
C LYS A 740 4.69 -15.12 -13.38
N LYS A 741 5.84 -15.72 -13.66
CA LYS A 741 7.14 -15.03 -13.62
C LYS A 741 7.31 -14.24 -14.92
N LEU A 742 7.69 -12.97 -14.80
CA LEU A 742 8.08 -12.08 -15.88
C LEU A 742 9.59 -11.83 -15.80
N GLU A 743 10.26 -11.92 -16.94
CA GLU A 743 11.64 -11.44 -17.08
C GLU A 743 11.59 -10.03 -17.63
N VAL A 744 11.92 -9.05 -16.78
CA VAL A 744 12.02 -7.66 -17.17
C VAL A 744 13.50 -7.35 -17.37
N ARG A 745 13.88 -7.07 -18.61
CA ARG A 745 15.24 -6.62 -18.94
C ARG A 745 15.29 -5.11 -18.86
N TRP A 746 15.95 -4.60 -17.84
CA TRP A 746 16.38 -3.21 -17.81
C TRP A 746 17.73 -3.09 -18.53
N ALA A 747 18.13 -1.88 -18.92
CA ALA A 747 19.40 -1.64 -19.61
C ALA A 747 20.64 -2.16 -18.83
N SER A 748 20.47 -2.39 -17.52
CA SER A 748 21.51 -2.71 -16.55
C SER A 748 21.31 -4.02 -15.77
N LYS A 749 20.12 -4.61 -15.76
CA LYS A 749 19.82 -5.81 -14.95
C LYS A 749 18.59 -6.58 -15.44
N ASP A 750 18.65 -7.90 -15.29
CA ASP A 750 17.48 -8.77 -15.36
C ASP A 750 16.75 -8.72 -14.00
N GLU A 751 15.56 -8.12 -13.97
CA GLU A 751 14.65 -8.18 -12.82
C GLU A 751 13.60 -9.27 -13.04
N HIS A 752 13.38 -10.11 -12.04
CA HIS A 752 12.27 -11.06 -12.04
C HIS A 752 11.06 -10.43 -11.34
N ARG A 753 10.06 -10.02 -12.12
CA ARG A 753 8.75 -9.61 -11.59
C ARG A 753 7.78 -10.77 -11.60
N PHE A 754 6.76 -10.71 -10.77
CA PHE A 754 5.65 -11.67 -10.80
C PHE A 754 4.39 -10.93 -11.14
N LYS A 755 3.49 -11.59 -11.88
CA LYS A 755 2.24 -11.03 -12.35
C LYS A 755 1.12 -12.03 -12.11
N LEU A 756 0.07 -11.60 -11.43
CA LEU A 756 -1.18 -12.34 -11.39
C LEU A 756 -1.89 -12.12 -12.73
N GLU A 757 -2.11 -13.18 -13.50
CA GLU A 757 -3.04 -13.18 -14.61
C GLU A 757 -4.36 -13.74 -14.12
N MET A 758 -5.43 -12.98 -14.28
CA MET A 758 -6.79 -13.42 -14.00
C MET A 758 -7.64 -13.20 -15.25
N LYS A 759 -8.66 -14.02 -15.45
CA LYS A 759 -9.72 -13.86 -16.45
C LYS A 759 -11.05 -14.25 -15.82
N PRO A 760 -12.04 -13.35 -15.79
CA PRO A 760 -13.37 -13.69 -15.32
C PRO A 760 -14.20 -14.30 -16.44
N GLU A 761 -15.10 -15.20 -16.08
CA GLU A 761 -16.17 -15.69 -16.93
C GLU A 761 -17.52 -15.41 -16.24
N PRO A 762 -18.44 -14.66 -16.88
CA PRO A 762 -18.34 -14.09 -18.22
C PRO A 762 -17.34 -12.92 -18.33
N THR A 763 -16.76 -12.74 -19.52
CA THR A 763 -15.77 -11.69 -19.78
C THR A 763 -16.38 -10.27 -19.80
N VAL A 764 -15.56 -9.27 -19.49
CA VAL A 764 -15.96 -7.86 -19.48
C VAL A 764 -16.19 -7.36 -20.92
N GLN A 765 -17.38 -6.83 -21.22
CA GLN A 765 -17.78 -6.34 -22.56
C GLN A 765 -17.87 -4.79 -22.62
N PRO A 766 -17.64 -4.14 -23.78
CA PRO A 766 -17.89 -2.71 -23.97
C PRO A 766 -19.34 -2.32 -23.61
N GLY A 767 -19.53 -1.16 -22.97
CA GLY A 767 -20.86 -0.74 -22.46
C GLY A 767 -21.16 -1.21 -21.03
N SER A 768 -20.32 -2.07 -20.44
CA SER A 768 -20.36 -2.41 -19.01
C SER A 768 -19.74 -1.36 -18.08
N GLU A 769 -19.44 -0.17 -18.61
CA GLU A 769 -18.64 0.88 -17.97
C GLU A 769 -19.37 1.64 -16.84
N TYR A 770 -20.66 1.34 -16.63
CA TYR A 770 -21.50 1.92 -15.59
C TYR A 770 -21.79 0.96 -14.42
N PHE A 771 -21.17 -0.22 -14.38
CA PHE A 771 -21.39 -1.23 -13.33
C PHE A 771 -20.20 -1.28 -12.37
N PRO A 772 -20.30 -0.78 -11.12
CA PRO A 772 -19.15 -0.72 -10.21
C PRO A 772 -18.53 -2.10 -9.95
N ALA A 773 -19.33 -3.15 -9.78
CA ALA A 773 -18.86 -4.52 -9.59
C ALA A 773 -18.02 -5.06 -10.77
N THR A 774 -18.43 -4.76 -12.00
CA THR A 774 -17.73 -5.13 -13.24
C THR A 774 -16.47 -4.26 -13.43
N MET A 775 -16.55 -3.00 -13.03
CA MET A 775 -15.49 -1.99 -13.17
C MET A 775 -14.34 -2.25 -12.21
N THR A 776 -14.63 -2.55 -10.95
CA THR A 776 -13.62 -2.93 -9.96
C THR A 776 -12.91 -4.23 -10.35
N LEU A 777 -13.60 -5.14 -11.03
CA LEU A 777 -12.99 -6.36 -11.57
C LEU A 777 -12.06 -6.07 -12.76
N LYS A 778 -12.42 -5.12 -13.63
CA LYS A 778 -11.60 -4.68 -14.77
C LYS A 778 -10.32 -3.98 -14.32
N ASP A 779 -10.37 -3.21 -13.24
CA ASP A 779 -9.18 -2.62 -12.61
C ASP A 779 -8.22 -3.68 -12.11
N ALA A 780 -8.74 -4.67 -11.39
CA ALA A 780 -7.92 -5.80 -10.93
C ALA A 780 -7.24 -6.49 -12.11
N LEU A 781 -7.94 -6.73 -13.22
CA LEU A 781 -7.40 -7.39 -14.42
C LEU A 781 -6.25 -6.65 -15.12
N ARG A 782 -6.11 -5.34 -14.89
CA ARG A 782 -5.15 -4.48 -15.60
C ARG A 782 -4.14 -3.79 -14.67
N ALA A 783 -4.10 -4.15 -13.40
CA ALA A 783 -3.27 -3.52 -12.36
C ALA A 783 -1.73 -3.58 -12.57
N HIS A 784 -1.23 -3.92 -13.76
CA HIS A 784 0.20 -4.01 -14.06
C HIS A 784 0.93 -2.67 -14.15
N ASP A 785 0.19 -1.56 -14.15
CA ASP A 785 0.73 -0.20 -14.34
C ASP A 785 0.40 0.75 -13.16
N LEU A 786 -0.18 0.24 -12.06
CA LEU A 786 -0.51 1.08 -10.91
C LEU A 786 0.72 1.24 -10.01
N ILE A 787 1.42 2.36 -10.19
CA ILE A 787 2.63 2.73 -9.45
C ILE A 787 2.32 2.98 -7.96
N GLU A 788 1.08 3.29 -7.57
CA GLU A 788 0.75 3.68 -6.19
C GLU A 788 -0.62 3.13 -5.74
N ALA A 789 -0.69 2.62 -4.51
CA ALA A 789 -1.93 2.21 -3.85
C ALA A 789 -1.89 2.67 -2.40
N LEU A 790 -2.65 3.71 -2.05
CA LEU A 790 -2.76 4.18 -0.65
C LEU A 790 -3.71 3.26 0.15
N PRO A 791 -3.61 3.22 1.49
CA PRO A 791 -4.56 2.45 2.33
C PRO A 791 -6.02 2.84 2.08
N LEU A 792 -6.27 4.12 1.83
CA LEU A 792 -7.59 4.64 1.49
C LEU A 792 -8.19 3.99 0.24
N ASP A 793 -7.39 3.71 -0.78
CA ASP A 793 -7.88 3.09 -2.02
C ASP A 793 -8.43 1.69 -1.71
N ALA A 794 -7.69 0.89 -0.93
CA ALA A 794 -8.12 -0.45 -0.52
C ALA A 794 -9.43 -0.43 0.28
N ARG A 795 -9.54 0.49 1.24
CA ARG A 795 -10.73 0.65 2.10
C ARG A 795 -11.95 1.15 1.30
N LEU A 796 -11.76 2.11 0.39
CA LEU A 796 -12.85 2.58 -0.49
C LEU A 796 -13.34 1.48 -1.43
N HIS A 797 -12.44 0.65 -1.95
CA HIS A 797 -12.80 -0.52 -2.76
C HIS A 797 -13.66 -1.51 -1.97
N ALA A 798 -13.29 -1.81 -0.71
CA ALA A 798 -14.04 -2.72 0.14
C ALA A 798 -15.45 -2.15 0.48
N MET A 799 -15.55 -0.86 0.79
CA MET A 799 -16.84 -0.20 1.10
C MET A 799 -17.72 0.10 -0.12
N ALA A 800 -17.21 -0.06 -1.34
CA ALA A 800 -17.98 0.18 -2.55
C ALA A 800 -19.07 -0.89 -2.75
N TRP A 801 -18.78 -2.14 -2.37
CA TRP A 801 -19.77 -3.22 -2.36
C TRP A 801 -19.52 -4.15 -1.17
N PRO A 802 -19.94 -3.74 0.04
CA PRO A 802 -19.55 -4.43 1.28
C PRO A 802 -20.09 -5.86 1.38
N SER A 803 -21.14 -6.19 0.62
CA SER A 803 -21.64 -7.57 0.54
C SER A 803 -20.74 -8.52 -0.26
N LEU A 804 -19.90 -7.99 -1.15
CA LEU A 804 -18.98 -8.78 -1.98
C LEU A 804 -17.70 -7.99 -2.30
N PRO A 805 -16.75 -7.89 -1.36
CA PRO A 805 -15.50 -7.14 -1.55
C PRO A 805 -14.47 -7.86 -2.44
N ASP A 806 -14.89 -8.81 -3.29
CA ASP A 806 -14.05 -9.64 -4.16
C ASP A 806 -13.07 -8.82 -5.00
N ALA A 807 -13.52 -7.69 -5.51
CA ALA A 807 -12.68 -6.85 -6.33
C ALA A 807 -11.57 -6.14 -5.52
N ALA A 808 -11.83 -5.82 -4.25
CA ALA A 808 -10.79 -5.33 -3.35
C ALA A 808 -9.74 -6.42 -3.13
N PHE A 809 -10.16 -7.67 -2.88
CA PHE A 809 -9.24 -8.79 -2.72
C PHE A 809 -8.44 -9.09 -3.98
N TRP A 810 -9.05 -9.03 -5.17
CA TRP A 810 -8.30 -9.21 -6.41
C TRP A 810 -7.29 -8.08 -6.62
N ARG A 811 -7.66 -6.82 -6.37
CA ARG A 811 -6.72 -5.69 -6.44
C ARG A 811 -5.56 -5.86 -5.46
N GLY A 812 -5.85 -6.29 -4.23
CA GLY A 812 -4.84 -6.62 -3.23
C GLY A 812 -3.94 -7.77 -3.66
N ALA A 813 -4.49 -8.84 -4.22
CA ALA A 813 -3.73 -9.97 -4.76
C ALA A 813 -2.78 -9.53 -5.88
N HIS A 814 -3.22 -8.64 -6.77
CA HIS A 814 -2.35 -8.03 -7.79
C HIS A 814 -1.22 -7.21 -7.14
N ALA A 815 -1.55 -6.30 -6.22
CA ALA A 815 -0.59 -5.44 -5.54
C ALA A 815 0.48 -6.23 -4.76
N ILE A 816 0.05 -7.28 -4.03
CA ILE A 816 0.96 -8.18 -3.31
C ILE A 816 1.83 -8.98 -4.28
N THR A 817 1.27 -9.43 -5.42
CA THR A 817 2.03 -10.21 -6.41
C THR A 817 3.16 -9.39 -7.04
N ASP A 818 2.89 -8.14 -7.41
CA ASP A 818 3.90 -7.24 -8.00
C ASP A 818 5.05 -6.96 -7.01
N ARG A 819 4.77 -7.08 -5.71
CA ARG A 819 5.71 -6.85 -4.61
C ARG A 819 6.13 -8.13 -3.86
N LEU A 820 5.86 -9.31 -4.40
CA LEU A 820 5.98 -10.59 -3.67
C LEU A 820 7.38 -10.84 -3.08
N PHE A 821 8.42 -10.28 -3.71
CA PHE A 821 9.82 -10.37 -3.28
C PHE A 821 10.44 -9.00 -2.96
N ARG A 822 9.61 -8.03 -2.59
CA ARG A 822 10.03 -6.70 -2.14
C ARG A 822 9.64 -6.49 -0.67
N PRO A 823 10.38 -5.68 0.10
CA PRO A 823 10.01 -5.33 1.47
C PRO A 823 8.70 -4.53 1.53
N ALA A 824 8.24 -4.23 2.75
CA ALA A 824 7.16 -3.29 3.00
C ALA A 824 7.44 -1.93 2.35
N SER A 825 6.38 -1.22 1.95
CA SER A 825 6.47 0.12 1.38
C SER A 825 5.33 0.97 1.86
N THR A 826 5.66 2.21 2.17
CA THR A 826 4.70 3.23 2.62
C THR A 826 4.03 3.95 1.46
N LEU A 827 4.62 3.86 0.26
CA LEU A 827 4.04 4.38 -0.99
C LEU A 827 3.04 3.39 -1.61
N THR A 828 3.25 2.09 -1.37
CA THR A 828 2.41 1.00 -1.91
C THR A 828 2.09 -0.03 -0.82
N PRO A 829 1.45 0.37 0.30
CA PRO A 829 1.05 -0.56 1.34
C PRO A 829 0.06 -1.59 0.81
N THR A 830 0.31 -2.86 1.15
CA THR A 830 -0.52 -3.98 0.67
C THR A 830 -1.35 -4.64 1.77
N ALA A 831 -1.01 -4.43 3.04
CA ALA A 831 -1.75 -4.93 4.21
C ALA A 831 -3.24 -4.50 4.26
N PRO A 832 -3.62 -3.24 3.93
CA PRO A 832 -5.01 -2.78 4.04
C PRO A 832 -6.03 -3.59 3.23
N TYR A 833 -5.60 -4.29 2.17
CA TYR A 833 -6.49 -5.15 1.37
C TYR A 833 -6.97 -6.41 2.12
N LEU A 834 -6.33 -6.76 3.24
CA LEU A 834 -6.70 -7.91 4.07
C LEU A 834 -7.66 -7.54 5.20
N GLU A 835 -7.74 -6.26 5.58
CA GLU A 835 -8.57 -5.75 6.68
C GLU A 835 -10.04 -6.19 6.62
N PRO A 836 -10.71 -6.28 5.45
CA PRO A 836 -12.10 -6.72 5.40
C PRO A 836 -12.34 -8.13 5.96
N LEU A 837 -11.32 -8.98 6.05
CA LEU A 837 -11.45 -10.34 6.57
C LEU A 837 -11.54 -10.40 8.11
N PHE A 838 -11.23 -9.31 8.83
CA PHE A 838 -11.49 -9.24 10.27
C PHE A 838 -12.99 -9.17 10.61
N ASP A 839 -13.83 -8.71 9.68
CA ASP A 839 -15.28 -8.76 9.84
C ASP A 839 -15.77 -10.22 9.73
N PRO A 840 -16.42 -10.80 10.77
CA PRO A 840 -16.80 -12.21 10.82
C PRO A 840 -17.84 -12.62 9.76
N ASP A 841 -18.51 -11.64 9.14
CA ASP A 841 -19.54 -11.88 8.12
C ASP A 841 -19.02 -11.69 6.69
N VAL A 842 -17.74 -11.35 6.52
CA VAL A 842 -17.10 -11.35 5.20
C VAL A 842 -16.72 -12.78 4.83
N ALA A 843 -17.12 -13.19 3.63
CA ALA A 843 -16.90 -14.54 3.13
C ALA A 843 -15.43 -14.79 2.77
N PHE A 844 -14.89 -15.95 3.18
CA PHE A 844 -13.56 -16.39 2.81
C PHE A 844 -13.58 -17.20 1.50
N ASN A 845 -13.92 -16.50 0.42
CA ASN A 845 -14.09 -17.06 -0.92
C ASN A 845 -12.77 -17.11 -1.72
N GLU A 846 -12.80 -17.48 -3.01
CA GLU A 846 -11.57 -17.63 -3.82
C GLU A 846 -10.71 -16.36 -3.91
N PRO A 847 -11.25 -15.16 -4.21
CA PRO A 847 -10.46 -13.92 -4.23
C PRO A 847 -9.77 -13.63 -2.89
N ALA A 848 -10.51 -13.76 -1.78
CA ALA A 848 -9.97 -13.58 -0.44
C ALA A 848 -8.84 -14.58 -0.12
N ARG A 849 -9.03 -15.86 -0.47
CA ARG A 849 -8.02 -16.92 -0.31
C ARG A 849 -6.74 -16.62 -1.09
N VAL A 850 -6.86 -16.19 -2.35
CA VAL A 850 -5.71 -15.85 -3.19
C VAL A 850 -4.94 -14.66 -2.58
N CYS A 851 -5.64 -13.60 -2.19
CA CYS A 851 -5.04 -12.43 -1.55
C CYS A 851 -4.29 -12.80 -0.27
N LEU A 852 -4.93 -13.56 0.64
CA LEU A 852 -4.34 -14.00 1.90
C LEU A 852 -3.11 -14.90 1.69
N VAL A 853 -3.21 -15.90 0.81
CA VAL A 853 -2.10 -16.84 0.57
C VAL A 853 -0.88 -16.14 -0.01
N LEU A 854 -1.08 -15.17 -0.90
CA LEU A 854 0.03 -14.34 -1.41
C LEU A 854 0.66 -13.52 -0.30
N ALA A 855 -0.14 -12.93 0.59
CA ALA A 855 0.34 -12.17 1.74
C ALA A 855 1.22 -13.03 2.67
N LEU A 856 0.77 -14.25 3.00
CA LEU A 856 1.47 -15.17 3.90
C LEU A 856 2.89 -15.57 3.42
N VAL A 857 3.16 -15.45 2.12
CA VAL A 857 4.44 -15.82 1.49
C VAL A 857 5.23 -14.63 0.92
N ALA A 858 4.66 -13.42 1.01
CA ALA A 858 5.27 -12.19 0.55
C ALA A 858 6.54 -11.84 1.34
N GLN A 859 7.43 -11.01 0.76
CA GLN A 859 8.56 -10.42 1.48
C GLN A 859 8.19 -9.15 2.26
N ASP A 860 7.05 -8.54 1.94
CA ASP A 860 6.43 -7.47 2.70
C ASP A 860 6.06 -7.97 4.11
N ALA A 861 6.67 -7.38 5.14
CA ALA A 861 6.47 -7.80 6.53
C ALA A 861 5.08 -7.39 7.05
N ASP A 862 4.57 -6.23 6.64
CA ASP A 862 3.27 -5.71 7.11
C ASP A 862 2.14 -6.58 6.55
N ALA A 863 2.24 -6.96 5.26
CA ALA A 863 1.31 -7.88 4.63
C ALA A 863 1.36 -9.28 5.26
N ARG A 864 2.56 -9.81 5.57
CA ARG A 864 2.70 -11.11 6.24
C ARG A 864 2.10 -11.11 7.64
N THR A 865 2.37 -10.08 8.44
CA THR A 865 1.85 -9.96 9.81
C THR A 865 0.33 -9.87 9.79
N THR A 866 -0.22 -8.93 9.02
CA THR A 866 -1.68 -8.78 8.86
C THR A 866 -2.32 -10.06 8.32
N GLY A 867 -1.67 -10.73 7.36
CA GLY A 867 -2.15 -12.01 6.82
C GLY A 867 -2.15 -13.13 7.87
N ALA A 868 -1.17 -13.17 8.78
CA ALA A 868 -1.17 -14.14 9.88
C ALA A 868 -2.33 -13.84 10.86
N ASP A 869 -2.55 -12.58 11.22
CA ASP A 869 -3.61 -12.16 12.15
C ASP A 869 -5.01 -12.45 11.56
N VAL A 870 -5.19 -12.20 10.26
CA VAL A 870 -6.41 -12.55 9.53
C VAL A 870 -6.60 -14.07 9.50
N LEU A 871 -5.56 -14.86 9.18
CA LEU A 871 -5.67 -16.32 9.18
C LEU A 871 -6.03 -16.85 10.59
N SER A 872 -5.47 -16.26 11.64
CA SER A 872 -5.80 -16.58 13.03
C SER A 872 -7.29 -16.35 13.32
N THR A 873 -7.81 -15.19 12.91
CA THR A 873 -9.23 -14.83 13.07
C THR A 873 -10.15 -15.81 12.32
N LEU A 874 -9.84 -16.10 11.05
CA LEU A 874 -10.60 -17.03 10.22
C LEU A 874 -10.62 -18.46 10.79
N MET A 875 -9.54 -18.89 11.44
CA MET A 875 -9.46 -20.20 12.09
C MET A 875 -10.21 -20.23 13.43
N GLU A 876 -10.26 -19.12 14.14
CA GLU A 876 -10.96 -18.98 15.42
C GLU A 876 -12.48 -19.04 15.27
N ASP A 877 -13.03 -18.32 14.29
CA ASP A 877 -14.47 -18.31 14.01
C ASP A 877 -14.93 -19.51 13.16
N GLY A 878 -13.97 -20.21 12.54
CA GLY A 878 -14.19 -21.40 11.74
C GLY A 878 -14.56 -21.14 10.28
N ARG A 879 -14.39 -19.91 9.78
CA ARG A 879 -14.44 -19.60 8.33
C ARG A 879 -13.32 -20.26 7.55
N SER A 880 -12.23 -20.65 8.23
CA SER A 880 -11.13 -21.43 7.68
C SER A 880 -10.83 -22.66 8.55
N ASP A 881 -10.62 -23.81 7.91
CA ASP A 881 -10.03 -24.99 8.58
C ASP A 881 -8.57 -25.24 8.14
N GLY A 882 -8.03 -24.29 7.38
CA GLY A 882 -6.69 -24.30 6.79
C GLY A 882 -6.60 -25.04 5.45
N THR A 883 -7.52 -25.94 5.11
CA THR A 883 -7.37 -26.77 3.90
C THR A 883 -7.62 -26.01 2.61
N GLU A 884 -8.62 -25.12 2.58
CA GLU A 884 -8.95 -24.30 1.41
C GLU A 884 -7.85 -23.28 1.04
N ALA A 885 -7.14 -22.77 2.04
CA ALA A 885 -5.98 -21.89 1.83
C ALA A 885 -4.75 -22.70 1.35
N ALA A 886 -4.54 -23.90 1.90
CA ALA A 886 -3.50 -24.83 1.44
C ALA A 886 -3.73 -25.26 -0.04
N GLU A 887 -4.96 -25.54 -0.44
CA GLU A 887 -5.31 -25.85 -1.83
C GLU A 887 -4.94 -24.71 -2.78
N THR A 888 -5.19 -23.47 -2.38
CA THR A 888 -4.85 -22.27 -3.15
C THR A 888 -3.34 -22.13 -3.32
N LEU A 889 -2.58 -22.36 -2.24
CA LEU A 889 -1.10 -22.38 -2.27
C LEU A 889 -0.57 -23.50 -3.18
N VAL A 890 -1.12 -24.70 -3.09
CA VAL A 890 -0.74 -25.84 -3.94
C VAL A 890 -1.05 -25.56 -5.41
N ARG A 891 -2.19 -24.92 -5.71
CA ARG A 891 -2.54 -24.50 -7.08
C ARG A 891 -1.51 -23.51 -7.63
N MET A 892 -1.09 -22.52 -6.84
CA MET A 892 -0.01 -21.59 -7.23
C MET A 892 1.29 -22.33 -7.51
N HIS A 893 1.68 -23.26 -6.63
CA HIS A 893 2.90 -24.05 -6.81
C HIS A 893 2.87 -24.86 -8.12
N ARG A 894 1.76 -25.57 -8.38
CA ARG A 894 1.56 -26.37 -9.60
C ARG A 894 1.54 -25.52 -10.86
N ALA A 895 1.11 -24.26 -10.77
CA ALA A 895 1.16 -23.30 -11.87
C ALA A 895 2.57 -22.74 -12.15
N GLY A 896 3.60 -23.15 -11.38
CA GLY A 896 4.98 -22.74 -11.56
C GLY A 896 5.39 -21.50 -10.77
N THR A 897 4.56 -21.04 -9.82
CA THR A 897 4.90 -19.93 -8.93
C THR A 897 5.93 -20.37 -7.90
N THR A 898 7.02 -19.61 -7.76
CA THR A 898 8.04 -19.89 -6.74
C THR A 898 7.49 -19.52 -5.35
N ILE A 899 7.16 -20.53 -4.54
CA ILE A 899 6.69 -20.34 -3.17
C ILE A 899 7.84 -20.60 -2.21
N ARG A 900 8.09 -19.68 -1.27
CA ARG A 900 9.11 -19.83 -0.21
C ARG A 900 8.44 -20.44 1.02
N LEU A 901 8.61 -21.74 1.22
CA LEU A 901 7.99 -22.47 2.32
C LEU A 901 8.51 -22.03 3.69
N GLY A 902 9.74 -21.50 3.76
CA GLY A 902 10.27 -20.89 4.99
C GLY A 902 9.43 -19.70 5.49
N ARG A 903 9.06 -18.77 4.60
CA ARG A 903 8.22 -17.60 4.94
C ARG A 903 6.82 -18.02 5.37
N LEU A 904 6.25 -19.01 4.67
CA LEU A 904 4.99 -19.61 5.06
C LEU A 904 5.03 -20.11 6.51
N THR A 905 6.07 -20.85 6.88
CA THR A 905 6.21 -21.35 8.26
C THR A 905 6.46 -20.23 9.27
N GLU A 906 7.15 -19.14 8.91
CA GLU A 906 7.30 -17.96 9.76
C GLU A 906 5.93 -17.34 10.08
N SER A 907 5.07 -17.17 9.07
CA SER A 907 3.70 -16.67 9.27
C SER A 907 2.89 -17.62 10.15
N LEU A 908 2.92 -18.92 9.89
CA LEU A 908 2.16 -19.92 10.67
C LEU A 908 2.65 -20.05 12.12
N ASN A 909 3.93 -19.77 12.41
CA ASN A 909 4.44 -19.72 13.78
C ASN A 909 3.72 -18.69 14.64
N ARG A 910 3.29 -17.57 14.04
CA ARG A 910 2.50 -16.53 14.74
C ARG A 910 1.06 -16.99 14.96
N VAL A 911 0.51 -17.77 14.03
CA VAL A 911 -0.89 -18.18 14.04
C VAL A 911 -1.14 -19.28 15.07
N TYR A 912 -0.35 -20.36 15.06
CA TYR A 912 -0.68 -21.53 15.89
C TYR A 912 -0.57 -21.26 17.40
N VAL A 913 0.21 -20.26 17.82
CA VAL A 913 0.36 -19.89 19.23
C VAL A 913 -0.84 -19.12 19.78
N ALA A 914 -1.74 -18.62 18.92
CA ALA A 914 -2.90 -17.81 19.32
C ALA A 914 -3.96 -18.63 20.08
N GLY A 915 -4.11 -19.92 19.78
CA GLY A 915 -5.09 -20.75 20.46
C GLY A 915 -5.23 -22.18 19.91
N PRO A 916 -6.04 -23.02 20.58
CA PRO A 916 -6.23 -24.42 20.19
C PRO A 916 -6.78 -24.59 18.76
N ALA A 917 -7.74 -23.75 18.36
CA ALA A 917 -8.35 -23.82 17.04
C ALA A 917 -7.33 -23.53 15.92
N GLN A 918 -6.52 -22.49 16.10
CA GLN A 918 -5.44 -22.11 15.21
C GLN A 918 -4.35 -23.20 15.16
N HIS A 919 -3.96 -23.77 16.30
CA HIS A 919 -3.00 -24.88 16.36
C HIS A 919 -3.51 -26.06 15.51
N TYR A 920 -4.75 -26.46 15.72
CA TYR A 920 -5.37 -27.56 14.98
C TYR A 920 -5.47 -27.29 13.47
N ALA A 921 -5.96 -26.12 13.08
CA ALA A 921 -6.12 -25.73 11.69
C ALA A 921 -4.77 -25.55 10.95
N CYS A 922 -3.74 -24.99 11.61
CA CYS A 922 -2.38 -24.94 11.06
C CYS A 922 -1.80 -26.33 10.78
N SER A 923 -2.06 -27.31 11.65
CA SER A 923 -1.67 -28.70 11.40
C SER A 923 -2.37 -29.26 10.16
N ARG A 924 -3.70 -29.06 10.01
CA ARG A 924 -4.45 -29.46 8.81
C ARG A 924 -4.00 -28.75 7.54
N PHE A 925 -3.67 -27.46 7.63
CA PHE A 925 -3.10 -26.68 6.52
C PHE A 925 -1.80 -27.33 6.01
N LEU A 926 -0.85 -27.62 6.91
CA LEU A 926 0.45 -28.20 6.52
C LEU A 926 0.30 -29.63 5.99
N GLU A 927 -0.62 -30.43 6.53
CA GLU A 927 -0.98 -31.74 5.98
C GLU A 927 -1.47 -31.61 4.52
N ALA A 928 -2.39 -30.69 4.26
CA ALA A 928 -2.93 -30.42 2.92
C ALA A 928 -1.86 -29.90 1.94
N VAL A 929 -0.95 -29.03 2.40
CA VAL A 929 0.19 -28.57 1.58
C VAL A 929 1.08 -29.75 1.19
N LEU A 930 1.51 -30.59 2.12
CA LEU A 930 2.40 -31.73 1.81
C LEU A 930 1.74 -32.74 0.87
N MET A 931 0.45 -33.05 1.09
CA MET A 931 -0.31 -33.91 0.17
C MET A 931 -0.42 -33.31 -1.23
N GLY A 932 -0.66 -31.99 -1.31
CA GLY A 932 -0.82 -31.30 -2.58
C GLY A 932 0.48 -31.12 -3.37
N LEU A 933 1.61 -30.88 -2.69
CA LEU A 933 2.94 -30.81 -3.31
C LEU A 933 3.35 -32.16 -3.91
N GLY A 934 3.09 -33.25 -3.18
CA GLY A 934 3.49 -34.60 -3.60
C GLY A 934 5.02 -34.80 -3.65
N ALA A 935 5.44 -36.03 -3.98
CA ALA A 935 6.86 -36.34 -4.16
C ALA A 935 7.29 -36.19 -5.64
N PRO A 936 8.50 -35.67 -5.94
CA PRO A 936 9.50 -35.17 -4.99
C PRO A 936 9.15 -33.78 -4.43
N LEU A 937 9.42 -33.59 -3.14
CA LEU A 937 9.14 -32.33 -2.44
C LEU A 937 10.14 -31.21 -2.83
N PRO A 938 9.74 -29.92 -2.76
CA PRO A 938 10.63 -28.77 -2.93
C PRO A 938 11.81 -28.78 -1.95
N LYS A 939 12.93 -28.14 -2.33
CA LYS A 939 14.18 -28.12 -1.53
C LYS A 939 14.01 -27.57 -0.12
N ASP A 940 13.12 -26.61 0.08
CA ASP A 940 12.83 -25.96 1.36
C ASP A 940 11.66 -26.61 2.12
N ALA A 941 11.14 -27.76 1.67
CA ALA A 941 10.03 -28.46 2.34
C ALA A 941 10.35 -28.94 3.77
N HIS A 942 11.62 -28.99 4.16
CA HIS A 942 12.03 -29.34 5.52
C HIS A 942 11.40 -28.41 6.57
N HIS A 943 11.19 -27.13 6.27
CA HIS A 943 10.51 -26.19 7.16
C HIS A 943 9.08 -26.65 7.51
N VAL A 944 8.32 -27.05 6.49
CA VAL A 944 6.92 -27.51 6.63
C VAL A 944 6.85 -28.81 7.41
N VAL A 945 7.74 -29.77 7.12
CA VAL A 945 7.76 -31.08 7.82
C VAL A 945 8.16 -30.93 9.28
N GLU A 946 9.14 -30.06 9.60
CA GLU A 946 9.57 -29.78 10.96
C GLU A 946 8.43 -29.15 11.79
N LEU A 947 7.78 -28.11 11.25
CA LEU A 947 6.66 -27.46 11.92
C LEU A 947 5.47 -28.41 12.10
N LEU A 948 5.09 -29.17 11.08
CA LEU A 948 4.00 -30.16 11.21
C LEU A 948 4.31 -31.19 12.30
N ALA A 949 5.55 -31.66 12.38
CA ALA A 949 5.96 -32.62 13.40
C ALA A 949 5.88 -32.03 14.82
N GLU A 950 6.13 -30.73 14.98
CA GLU A 950 5.96 -30.00 16.25
C GLU A 950 4.47 -29.88 16.60
N LEU A 951 3.65 -29.42 15.66
CA LEU A 951 2.21 -29.24 15.89
C LEU A 951 1.52 -30.56 16.24
N ASN A 952 1.81 -31.65 15.52
CA ASN A 952 1.23 -32.97 15.78
C ASN A 952 1.67 -33.55 17.13
N THR A 953 2.87 -33.17 17.61
CA THR A 953 3.32 -33.54 18.95
C THR A 953 2.49 -32.85 20.02
N GLY A 954 2.25 -31.54 19.89
CA GLY A 954 1.39 -30.80 20.82
C GLY A 954 -0.06 -31.32 20.83
N LEU A 955 -0.62 -31.62 19.66
CA LEU A 955 -2.02 -32.07 19.52
C LEU A 955 -2.22 -33.58 19.75
N ARG A 956 -1.14 -34.36 19.90
CA ARG A 956 -1.17 -35.83 19.91
C ARG A 956 -1.98 -36.41 18.73
N ARG A 957 -1.83 -35.83 17.53
CA ARG A 957 -2.56 -36.26 16.32
C ARG A 957 -1.79 -37.35 15.56
N PRO A 958 -2.44 -38.48 15.19
CA PRO A 958 -1.79 -39.51 14.39
C PRO A 958 -1.53 -39.01 12.96
N CYS A 959 -0.54 -39.60 12.27
CA CYS A 959 -0.28 -39.30 10.86
C CYS A 959 -1.48 -39.69 9.99
N PRO A 960 -2.03 -38.78 9.16
CA PRO A 960 -3.07 -39.12 8.20
C PRO A 960 -2.59 -40.20 7.20
N THR A 961 -3.45 -41.16 6.87
CA THR A 961 -3.12 -42.26 5.94
C THR A 961 -2.68 -41.75 4.58
N ALA A 962 -3.33 -40.71 4.06
CA ALA A 962 -3.03 -40.10 2.77
C ALA A 962 -1.64 -39.42 2.72
N LEU A 963 -1.10 -39.00 3.87
CA LEU A 963 0.20 -38.32 3.96
C LEU A 963 1.39 -39.30 4.10
N ARG A 964 1.11 -40.56 4.48
CA ARG A 964 2.15 -41.56 4.79
C ARG A 964 3.11 -41.81 3.62
N SER A 965 2.59 -41.97 2.40
CA SER A 965 3.42 -42.23 1.21
C SER A 965 4.38 -41.08 0.88
N VAL A 966 3.95 -39.83 1.08
CA VAL A 966 4.78 -38.63 0.88
C VAL A 966 5.91 -38.60 1.92
N LEU A 967 5.61 -38.83 3.19
CA LEU A 967 6.61 -38.82 4.27
C LEU A 967 7.61 -39.97 4.15
N GLU A 968 7.18 -41.17 3.75
CA GLU A 968 8.05 -42.33 3.51
C GLU A 968 9.03 -42.11 2.35
N SER A 969 8.71 -41.21 1.42
CA SER A 969 9.62 -40.82 0.34
C SER A 969 10.83 -40.00 0.84
N ILE A 970 10.75 -39.40 2.03
CA ILE A 970 11.81 -38.59 2.63
C ILE A 970 12.82 -39.51 3.32
N LYS A 971 13.87 -39.90 2.59
CA LYS A 971 14.94 -40.79 3.07
C LYS A 971 16.16 -40.04 3.59
N GLY A 972 16.95 -40.68 4.45
CA GLY A 972 18.23 -40.17 4.96
C GLY A 972 18.24 -39.88 6.46
N SER A 973 19.25 -39.14 6.92
CA SER A 973 19.49 -38.81 8.34
C SER A 973 19.39 -37.30 8.67
N GLY A 974 19.01 -36.48 7.68
CA GLY A 974 18.83 -35.04 7.85
C GLY A 974 17.62 -34.67 8.73
N LYS A 975 17.47 -33.38 9.07
CA LYS A 975 16.40 -32.91 9.97
C LYS A 975 14.99 -33.24 9.45
N ALA A 976 14.74 -33.05 8.15
CA ALA A 976 13.47 -33.42 7.51
C ALA A 976 13.14 -34.92 7.65
N ALA A 977 14.12 -35.81 7.48
CA ALA A 977 13.93 -37.25 7.60
C ALA A 977 13.63 -37.66 9.06
N LYS A 978 14.28 -37.01 10.04
CA LYS A 978 13.97 -37.21 11.47
C LYS A 978 12.56 -36.74 11.82
N ALA A 979 12.16 -35.57 11.34
CA ALA A 979 10.81 -35.03 11.54
C ALA A 979 9.73 -35.90 10.88
N ALA A 980 9.95 -36.35 9.64
CA ALA A 980 9.05 -37.27 8.94
C ALA A 980 8.86 -38.59 9.71
N LYS A 981 9.96 -39.17 10.23
CA LYS A 981 9.89 -40.38 11.06
C LYS A 981 9.08 -40.15 12.33
N ARG A 982 9.26 -39.00 13.00
CA ARG A 982 8.47 -38.63 14.19
C ARG A 982 6.97 -38.62 13.90
N ILE A 983 6.57 -37.98 12.80
CA ILE A 983 5.17 -37.94 12.36
C ILE A 983 4.65 -39.35 12.10
N LEU A 984 5.39 -40.18 11.34
CA LEU A 984 4.97 -41.53 10.96
C LEU A 984 4.73 -42.47 12.15
N THR A 985 5.48 -42.28 13.24
CA THR A 985 5.39 -43.10 14.46
C THR A 985 4.49 -42.52 15.54
N GLN A 986 3.89 -41.34 15.32
CA GLN A 986 3.07 -40.65 16.30
C GLN A 986 1.77 -41.44 16.58
N ALA A 987 1.59 -41.87 17.83
CA ALA A 987 0.32 -42.42 18.31
C ALA A 987 -0.60 -41.28 18.76
N GLY A 988 -1.91 -41.44 18.55
CA GLY A 988 -2.89 -40.40 18.83
C GLY A 988 -4.32 -40.84 18.51
N GLU A 989 -5.30 -40.08 19.00
CA GLU A 989 -6.71 -40.29 18.69
C GLU A 989 -7.11 -39.43 17.48
N PRO A 990 -7.71 -40.02 16.42
CA PRO A 990 -8.22 -39.25 15.31
C PRO A 990 -9.50 -38.50 15.72
N GLY A 991 -9.61 -37.22 15.40
CA GLY A 991 -10.83 -36.46 15.63
C GLY A 991 -10.61 -34.97 15.87
N LEU A 992 -11.69 -34.30 16.24
CA LEU A 992 -11.73 -32.91 16.71
C LEU A 992 -11.46 -32.87 18.23
N PRO A 993 -10.39 -32.22 18.70
CA PRO A 993 -10.15 -32.02 20.12
C PRO A 993 -11.27 -31.21 20.80
N ALA A 994 -11.57 -31.50 22.06
CA ALA A 994 -12.68 -30.89 22.78
C ALA A 994 -12.49 -29.38 23.06
N ASP A 995 -11.25 -28.96 23.30
CA ASP A 995 -10.86 -27.56 23.46
C ASP A 995 -11.01 -26.78 22.15
N VAL A 996 -10.66 -27.38 21.01
CA VAL A 996 -10.92 -26.82 19.67
C VAL A 996 -12.42 -26.66 19.43
N ALA A 997 -13.21 -27.70 19.74
CA ALA A 997 -14.67 -27.65 19.62
C ALA A 997 -15.28 -26.54 20.48
N ALA A 998 -14.78 -26.36 21.72
CA ALA A 998 -15.23 -25.32 22.63
C ALA A 998 -14.97 -23.90 22.10
N VAL A 999 -13.78 -23.64 21.53
CA VAL A 999 -13.44 -22.33 20.92
C VAL A 999 -14.39 -22.01 19.76
N LEU A 1000 -14.56 -22.95 18.83
CA LEU A 1000 -15.43 -22.75 17.66
C LEU A 1000 -16.90 -22.52 18.08
N LEU A 1001 -17.40 -23.26 19.07
CA LEU A 1001 -18.76 -23.09 19.59
C LEU A 1001 -18.92 -21.73 20.25
N ARG A 1002 -17.97 -21.31 21.09
CA ARG A 1002 -18.00 -20.03 21.80
C ARG A 1002 -18.07 -18.87 20.81
N SER A 1003 -17.18 -18.86 19.81
CA SER A 1003 -17.17 -17.82 18.78
C SER A 1003 -18.51 -17.70 18.05
N ARG A 1004 -19.11 -18.84 17.65
CA ARG A 1004 -20.42 -18.81 16.95
C ARG A 1004 -21.60 -18.48 17.86
N ILE A 1005 -21.56 -18.87 19.13
CA ILE A 1005 -22.56 -18.48 20.14
C ILE A 1005 -22.50 -16.96 20.35
N GLU A 1006 -21.29 -16.40 20.52
CA GLU A 1006 -21.07 -14.97 20.69
C GLU A 1006 -21.53 -14.18 19.48
N ARG A 1007 -21.29 -14.67 18.26
CA ARG A 1007 -21.79 -14.00 17.04
C ARG A 1007 -23.31 -13.99 16.92
N VAL A 1008 -24.01 -15.00 17.45
CA VAL A 1008 -25.49 -15.09 17.40
C VAL A 1008 -26.16 -14.21 18.46
N ARG A 1009 -25.48 -13.97 19.58
CA ARG A 1009 -25.89 -13.00 20.59
C ARG A 1009 -25.79 -11.58 20.06
#